data_AF-A0AB37WEB9-F1
#
_entry.id   AF-A0AB37WEB9-F1
#
_cell.length_a   1.000
_cell.length_b   1.000
_cell.length_c   1.000
_cell.angle_alpha   90.00
_cell.angle_beta   90.00
_cell.angle_gamma   90.00
#
_symmetry.space_group_name_H-M   'P 1'
#
loop_
_entity.id
_entity.type
_entity.pdbx_description
1 polymer ?
#
loop_
_entity_poly.entity_id
_entity_poly.type
_entity_poly.pdbx_seq_one_letter_code
_entity_poly.pdbx_strand_id
1 'polypeptide(L)'
;MEPHSRPGLFRNGTLRLPQAPLAASPGNPVTQTASDLNLWYGQSIKQSAYRLLQLFNPFVVSGGRLTLTFVGMLQLTALCGFGSVLWYRSKGKGKGNTLTTQDAPDTAADEAATTDSGLLKKYSTIRSYTVSSTGFTYPRLRTFYRPHHQEDKLPKYPCPVPLLVFVHGLGGSIAQFSPILISLSNLAPCLAVDLPGCGVSSFEPKAWDAYTTEALVQLLAVVIETHRAVDSRQPVVLVGHSMGCSLAALLASSSSPHAHLLSQNVSGLIAICPKAEPPTEKEAKKLRSVTLTPVVLFDLIRRWDRRGGVNSKSVLRMAGVDADDETKKLQLRFNKQSRSSVWLRMARGMCPDYSSGSPKGGLPGKAVWKGLDIPLFLAAGETDTVTPASNVKQIVEFLGRDVSAIQPPSEKASLPIAAAPFVPSAVLPNEPKRTEHQDSGIDATDLPKLEDDTRTIESTSVSTNNGSLTSTEENTTEGSITTADGPMLSDTTSPSSHTPSPHPRRLVVKTAIMPKPAAHSLLFAPSTSRIIAGLIGTFFADYIDPRLSLAWQLNYLSTEGKWDVKNLEKWKAVRPVSEPIAGVFRAMKTLREVDEEHTPKVLTKNWAGKLCAIIDISHDNPVYDPKGLEEGGILYHKFPTVSKQPPQSAEVKEFFDLVDKIRAEGRPGLIGVHCHYGFNRTGFFLVSYMIERLGYRVEDAIDTFQQARPPGIRHSHFIDALYVRYCQGLRRAPTL
;
A
#
# COMPACT_ATOMS: atom_id res chain seq x y z
N MET A 1 -51.15 5.19 -23.04
CA MET A 1 -51.91 6.38 -22.64
C MET A 1 -51.03 7.24 -21.74
N GLU A 2 -50.29 8.17 -22.33
CA GLU A 2 -50.24 9.53 -21.75
C GLU A 2 -51.65 10.16 -21.95
N PRO A 3 -52.04 11.34 -21.39
CA PRO A 3 -51.17 12.49 -21.04
C PRO A 3 -51.65 13.44 -19.90
N HIS A 4 -50.87 14.52 -19.74
CA HIS A 4 -51.21 15.88 -19.26
C HIS A 4 -51.26 16.15 -17.74
N SER A 5 -50.98 17.35 -17.21
CA SER A 5 -50.21 18.58 -17.53
C SER A 5 -50.64 19.58 -16.43
N ARG A 6 -49.76 20.52 -16.06
CA ARG A 6 -49.95 21.68 -15.13
C ARG A 6 -51.14 22.61 -15.55
N PRO A 7 -51.45 23.81 -14.96
CA PRO A 7 -50.77 24.66 -13.94
C PRO A 7 -51.71 25.48 -13.00
N GLY A 8 -51.18 26.43 -12.20
CA GLY A 8 -51.98 27.59 -11.74
C GLY A 8 -51.54 28.28 -10.43
N LEU A 9 -51.34 29.61 -10.49
CA LEU A 9 -50.83 30.50 -9.43
C LEU A 9 -51.94 31.23 -8.62
N PHE A 10 -51.52 31.83 -7.48
CA PHE A 10 -52.07 33.03 -6.78
C PHE A 10 -53.43 32.86 -6.05
N ARG A 11 -53.77 33.46 -4.89
CA ARG A 11 -53.36 34.70 -4.19
C ARG A 11 -53.99 34.78 -2.77
N ASN A 12 -53.22 35.31 -1.80
CA ASN A 12 -53.51 36.38 -0.83
C ASN A 12 -54.39 36.26 0.44
N GLY A 13 -53.88 36.94 1.49
CA GLY A 13 -54.61 37.50 2.66
C GLY A 13 -53.66 37.88 3.82
N THR A 14 -52.73 38.84 3.69
CA THR A 14 -52.76 40.27 4.13
C THR A 14 -53.13 40.59 5.59
N LEU A 15 -52.22 41.30 6.28
CA LEU A 15 -52.41 42.51 7.13
C LEU A 15 -51.02 42.94 7.68
N ARG A 16 -50.62 44.20 7.87
CA ARG A 16 -50.77 45.50 7.20
C ARG A 16 -49.63 46.39 7.77
N LEU A 17 -49.03 47.21 6.90
CA LEU A 17 -48.11 48.36 7.10
C LEU A 17 -48.75 49.50 7.95
N PRO A 18 -48.03 50.57 8.44
CA PRO A 18 -47.27 51.57 7.63
C PRO A 18 -45.96 52.17 8.26
N GLN A 19 -44.90 52.41 7.47
CA GLN A 19 -44.41 53.62 6.76
C GLN A 19 -43.61 54.68 7.58
N ALA A 20 -42.45 55.08 7.00
CA ALA A 20 -41.42 56.05 7.43
C ALA A 20 -41.78 57.53 7.08
N PRO A 21 -40.98 58.61 7.36
CA PRO A 21 -39.74 58.94 6.59
C PRO A 21 -38.64 59.89 7.22
N LEU A 22 -37.46 59.92 6.57
CA LEU A 22 -36.46 61.00 6.23
C LEU A 22 -36.19 62.28 7.09
N ALA A 23 -34.88 62.59 7.34
CA ALA A 23 -34.11 63.81 6.90
C ALA A 23 -33.12 64.49 7.91
N ALA A 24 -31.85 64.62 7.45
CA ALA A 24 -30.72 65.59 7.61
C ALA A 24 -30.46 66.58 8.80
N SER A 25 -29.14 66.71 9.10
CA SER A 25 -28.26 67.62 9.93
C SER A 25 -28.41 69.16 9.76
N PRO A 26 -27.80 70.13 10.56
CA PRO A 26 -26.35 70.25 10.95
C PRO A 26 -25.93 71.01 12.26
N GLY A 27 -24.61 70.99 12.62
CA GLY A 27 -23.96 72.01 13.50
C GLY A 27 -22.78 71.54 14.41
N ASN A 28 -21.53 71.93 14.07
CA ASN A 28 -20.21 71.71 14.73
C ASN A 28 -19.89 72.76 15.85
N PRO A 29 -18.71 72.83 16.58
CA PRO A 29 -17.39 72.13 16.45
C PRO A 29 -16.60 71.73 17.77
N VAL A 30 -15.42 71.10 17.60
CA VAL A 30 -14.19 70.94 18.47
C VAL A 30 -14.31 70.13 19.81
N THR A 31 -13.38 69.30 20.33
CA THR A 31 -11.91 69.12 20.22
C THR A 31 -11.49 67.70 20.67
N GLN A 32 -10.37 67.19 20.14
CA GLN A 32 -9.69 65.95 20.56
C GLN A 32 -9.19 65.99 22.01
N THR A 33 -9.14 64.82 22.67
CA THR A 33 -7.94 64.35 23.41
C THR A 33 -7.99 62.83 23.64
N ALA A 34 -6.81 62.23 23.56
CA ALA A 34 -6.53 60.81 23.44
C ALA A 34 -6.69 60.01 24.73
N SER A 35 -6.88 58.69 24.60
CA SER A 35 -6.58 57.71 25.65
C SER A 35 -5.79 56.54 25.06
N ASP A 36 -4.47 56.58 25.28
CA ASP A 36 -3.56 55.45 25.16
C ASP A 36 -3.81 54.47 26.31
N LEU A 37 -4.51 53.36 26.05
CA LEU A 37 -4.57 52.23 27.00
C LEU A 37 -4.86 50.85 26.35
N ASN A 38 -4.81 50.73 25.02
CA ASN A 38 -5.23 49.50 24.32
C ASN A 38 -4.13 48.70 23.59
N LEU A 39 -2.84 49.06 23.73
CA LEU A 39 -1.76 48.40 22.98
C LEU A 39 -1.06 47.24 23.71
N TRP A 40 -1.25 47.04 25.02
CA TRP A 40 -0.51 46.00 25.75
C TRP A 40 -1.24 44.66 25.91
N TYR A 41 -2.58 44.66 25.96
CA TYR A 41 -3.35 43.42 26.20
C TYR A 41 -3.56 42.55 24.93
N GLY A 42 -3.65 43.18 23.75
CA GLY A 42 -3.94 42.50 22.48
C GLY A 42 -2.80 41.65 21.91
N GLN A 43 -1.54 41.96 22.25
CA GLN A 43 -0.38 41.17 21.83
C GLN A 43 -0.15 39.92 22.69
N SER A 44 -0.45 40.00 24.00
CA SER A 44 -0.27 38.88 24.95
C SER A 44 -1.18 37.68 24.66
N ILE A 45 -2.45 37.92 24.31
CA ILE A 45 -3.42 36.85 24.01
C ILE A 45 -3.13 36.19 22.66
N LYS A 46 -2.72 36.96 21.65
CA LYS A 46 -2.31 36.44 20.33
C LYS A 46 -1.03 35.61 20.42
N GLN A 47 -0.05 36.05 21.20
CA GLN A 47 1.15 35.25 21.49
C GLN A 47 0.83 34.03 22.35
N SER A 48 -0.13 34.09 23.27
CA SER A 48 -0.52 32.94 24.09
C SER A 48 -1.22 31.86 23.26
N ALA A 49 -2.14 32.22 22.36
CA ALA A 49 -2.78 31.28 21.44
C ALA A 49 -1.79 30.71 20.40
N TYR A 50 -0.85 31.54 19.93
CA TYR A 50 0.22 31.12 19.02
C TYR A 50 1.24 30.21 19.72
N ARG A 51 1.64 30.53 20.96
CA ARG A 51 2.47 29.66 21.81
C ARG A 51 1.73 28.37 22.16
N LEU A 52 0.42 28.40 22.37
CA LEU A 52 -0.41 27.20 22.60
C LEU A 52 -0.41 26.30 21.35
N LEU A 53 -0.58 26.87 20.16
CA LEU A 53 -0.51 26.13 18.88
C LEU A 53 0.90 25.60 18.59
N GLN A 54 1.95 26.36 18.93
CA GLN A 54 3.33 25.86 18.90
C GLN A 54 3.58 24.81 20.00
N LEU A 55 2.89 24.87 21.15
CA LEU A 55 2.99 23.93 22.27
C LEU A 55 2.41 22.54 21.96
N PHE A 56 1.53 22.41 20.96
CA PHE A 56 0.92 21.13 20.57
C PHE A 56 1.64 20.39 19.44
N ASN A 57 2.78 20.90 18.97
CA ASN A 57 3.52 20.29 17.88
C ASN A 57 4.98 20.00 18.25
N PRO A 58 5.28 18.88 18.93
CA PRO A 58 6.66 18.46 19.19
C PRO A 58 7.33 17.83 17.97
N PHE A 59 6.70 17.76 16.79
CA PHE A 59 7.27 17.04 15.62
C PHE A 59 7.41 17.88 14.34
N VAL A 60 7.07 19.17 14.36
CA VAL A 60 7.25 20.07 13.19
C VAL A 60 8.58 20.80 13.26
N VAL A 61 9.39 20.64 12.20
CA VAL A 61 10.59 21.44 11.94
C VAL A 61 10.16 22.88 11.64
N SER A 62 10.69 23.84 12.40
CA SER A 62 10.36 25.25 12.24
C SER A 62 11.06 25.83 11.00
N GLY A 63 10.28 26.16 9.98
CA GLY A 63 10.75 26.94 8.83
C GLY A 63 9.57 27.47 8.01
N GLY A 64 9.26 28.77 8.15
CA GLY A 64 8.31 29.49 7.28
C GLY A 64 7.31 30.39 8.02
N ARG A 65 7.39 31.71 7.78
CA ARG A 65 6.40 32.72 8.20
C ARG A 65 5.18 32.64 7.29
N LEU A 66 3.98 32.54 7.86
CA LEU A 66 2.70 32.73 7.15
C LEU A 66 1.89 33.79 7.89
N THR A 67 1.64 34.90 7.20
CA THR A 67 0.82 36.04 7.64
C THR A 67 -0.66 35.73 7.40
N LEU A 68 -1.53 35.94 8.39
CA LEU A 68 -2.98 35.86 8.18
C LEU A 68 -3.70 37.04 8.87
N THR A 69 -4.51 37.76 8.10
CA THR A 69 -5.42 38.82 8.51
C THR A 69 -6.65 38.26 9.25
N PHE A 70 -7.19 39.05 10.18
CA PHE A 70 -8.16 38.60 11.19
C PHE A 70 -9.38 39.54 11.26
N VAL A 71 -10.59 39.01 11.14
CA VAL A 71 -11.84 39.67 11.57
C VAL A 71 -12.71 38.64 12.30
N GLY A 72 -13.12 38.96 13.54
CA GLY A 72 -14.23 38.30 14.23
C GLY A 72 -13.93 37.50 15.52
N MET A 73 -13.29 38.08 16.55
CA MET A 73 -13.09 37.43 17.88
C MET A 73 -13.74 38.12 19.08
N LEU A 74 -14.68 39.05 18.92
CA LEU A 74 -15.27 39.73 20.10
C LEU A 74 -16.66 39.24 20.53
N GLN A 75 -17.28 38.29 19.82
CA GLN A 75 -18.64 37.84 20.18
C GLN A 75 -18.73 36.48 20.90
N LEU A 76 -17.67 35.65 20.92
CA LEU A 76 -17.79 34.29 21.45
C LEU A 76 -17.63 34.19 22.98
N THR A 77 -16.89 35.13 23.61
CA THR A 77 -16.64 35.12 25.06
C THR A 77 -17.87 35.58 25.87
N ALA A 78 -18.75 36.39 25.29
CA ALA A 78 -19.98 36.86 25.94
C ALA A 78 -21.13 35.84 25.88
N LEU A 79 -21.19 35.02 24.82
CA LEU A 79 -22.27 34.02 24.64
C LEU A 79 -22.09 32.76 25.51
N CYS A 80 -20.86 32.39 25.88
CA CYS A 80 -20.60 31.23 26.74
C CYS A 80 -20.89 31.46 28.23
N GLY A 81 -20.98 32.72 28.68
CA GLY A 81 -21.34 33.07 30.06
C GLY A 81 -22.83 32.93 30.36
N PHE A 82 -23.70 33.24 29.40
CA PHE A 82 -25.16 33.24 29.61
C PHE A 82 -25.83 31.87 29.46
N GLY A 83 -25.29 30.97 28.61
CA GLY A 83 -25.85 29.63 28.42
C GLY A 83 -25.70 28.70 29.63
N SER A 84 -24.63 28.90 30.43
CA SER A 84 -24.31 28.04 31.57
C SER A 84 -25.23 28.30 32.78
N VAL A 85 -25.72 29.52 32.95
CA VAL A 85 -26.60 29.91 34.07
C VAL A 85 -28.06 29.51 33.82
N LEU A 86 -28.52 29.51 32.57
CA LEU A 86 -29.87 29.07 32.21
C LEU A 86 -30.02 27.55 32.24
N TRP A 87 -28.97 26.78 31.90
CA TRP A 87 -29.01 25.32 31.98
C TRP A 87 -29.03 24.80 33.43
N TYR A 88 -28.33 25.48 34.35
CA TYR A 88 -28.28 25.08 35.76
C TYR A 88 -29.58 25.39 36.53
N ARG A 89 -30.40 26.35 36.07
CA ARG A 89 -31.71 26.67 36.69
C ARG A 89 -32.88 25.83 36.17
N SER A 90 -32.67 24.97 35.16
CA SER A 90 -33.74 24.15 34.55
C SER A 90 -33.88 22.73 35.12
N LYS A 91 -32.99 22.27 36.01
CA LYS A 91 -33.10 20.94 36.66
C LYS A 91 -33.37 21.06 38.15
N GLY A 92 -34.57 21.51 38.49
CA GLY A 92 -35.16 21.35 39.81
C GLY A 92 -36.31 20.34 39.78
N LYS A 93 -36.21 19.31 40.62
CA LYS A 93 -37.23 18.31 41.01
C LYS A 93 -37.49 17.13 40.05
N GLY A 94 -36.93 15.97 40.41
CA GLY A 94 -37.37 14.63 40.02
C GLY A 94 -36.68 13.59 40.89
N LYS A 95 -37.45 12.88 41.71
CA LYS A 95 -37.01 11.90 42.72
C LYS A 95 -36.23 10.73 42.12
N GLY A 96 -35.33 10.16 42.93
CA GLY A 96 -34.40 9.12 42.53
C GLY A 96 -35.04 7.76 42.21
N ASN A 97 -34.32 7.01 41.37
CA ASN A 97 -34.26 5.56 41.42
C ASN A 97 -32.84 5.13 41.02
N THR A 98 -32.26 4.28 41.85
CA THR A 98 -30.96 3.66 41.69
C THR A 98 -30.98 2.77 40.44
N LEU A 99 -30.32 3.20 39.37
CA LEU A 99 -30.01 2.34 38.23
C LEU A 99 -28.50 2.16 38.13
N THR A 100 -28.10 0.90 38.24
CA THR A 100 -26.81 0.34 37.84
C THR A 100 -26.37 0.89 36.49
N THR A 101 -25.28 1.65 36.48
CA THR A 101 -24.70 2.20 35.24
C THR A 101 -23.78 1.16 34.60
N GLN A 102 -24.38 0.14 33.97
CA GLN A 102 -23.73 -0.61 32.91
C GLN A 102 -23.97 0.12 31.58
N ASP A 103 -22.89 0.26 30.80
CA ASP A 103 -22.86 0.61 29.38
C ASP A 103 -23.40 1.97 28.93
N ALA A 104 -22.54 3.01 29.04
CA ALA A 104 -22.61 4.12 28.11
C ALA A 104 -22.02 3.67 26.76
N PRO A 105 -22.71 3.88 25.61
CA PRO A 105 -22.24 3.43 24.30
C PRO A 105 -20.94 4.15 23.90
N ASP A 106 -19.96 3.36 23.48
CA ASP A 106 -18.64 3.81 23.09
C ASP A 106 -18.66 4.34 21.64
N THR A 107 -19.19 5.54 21.47
CA THR A 107 -19.49 6.17 20.17
C THR A 107 -18.32 6.12 19.16
N ALA A 108 -17.07 6.19 19.61
CA ALA A 108 -15.90 6.09 18.74
C ALA A 108 -15.66 4.66 18.20
N ALA A 109 -15.89 3.62 19.01
CA ALA A 109 -15.85 2.23 18.54
C ALA A 109 -17.03 1.94 17.59
N ASP A 110 -18.21 2.43 17.91
CA ASP A 110 -19.41 2.24 17.07
C ASP A 110 -19.24 2.90 15.70
N GLU A 111 -18.70 4.12 15.65
CA GLU A 111 -18.33 4.79 14.39
C GLU A 111 -17.23 4.04 13.62
N ALA A 112 -16.27 3.42 14.30
CA ALA A 112 -15.23 2.62 13.65
C ALA A 112 -15.82 1.34 13.04
N ALA A 113 -16.66 0.60 13.79
CA ALA A 113 -17.27 -0.64 13.35
C ALA A 113 -18.21 -0.46 12.16
N THR A 114 -19.01 0.61 12.14
CA THR A 114 -19.92 0.91 11.02
C THR A 114 -19.18 1.13 9.70
N THR A 115 -18.00 1.74 9.78
CA THR A 115 -17.23 2.20 8.62
C THR A 115 -16.12 1.22 8.18
N ASP A 116 -15.97 0.08 8.87
CA ASP A 116 -15.03 -0.98 8.50
C ASP A 116 -15.34 -1.58 7.11
N SER A 117 -14.27 -1.98 6.41
CA SER A 117 -14.38 -2.72 5.15
C SER A 117 -14.98 -4.11 5.36
N GLY A 118 -15.58 -4.69 4.31
CA GLY A 118 -16.10 -6.07 4.38
C GLY A 118 -15.02 -7.10 4.75
N LEU A 119 -13.77 -6.84 4.37
CA LEU A 119 -12.62 -7.68 4.75
C LEU A 119 -12.39 -7.66 6.27
N LEU A 120 -12.37 -6.47 6.88
CA LEU A 120 -12.17 -6.35 8.33
C LEU A 120 -13.34 -6.92 9.11
N LYS A 121 -14.58 -6.66 8.69
CA LYS A 121 -15.78 -7.22 9.33
C LYS A 121 -15.77 -8.75 9.36
N LYS A 122 -15.27 -9.38 8.29
CA LYS A 122 -15.27 -10.84 8.15
C LYS A 122 -14.20 -11.56 8.97
N TYR A 123 -13.00 -10.97 9.09
CA TYR A 123 -11.82 -11.66 9.64
C TYR A 123 -11.31 -11.05 10.97
N SER A 124 -12.06 -10.12 11.56
CA SER A 124 -11.73 -9.57 12.87
C SER A 124 -12.45 -10.33 13.99
N THR A 125 -11.72 -10.59 15.07
CA THR A 125 -12.26 -11.16 16.31
C THR A 125 -11.87 -10.28 17.49
N ILE A 126 -12.70 -10.27 18.53
CA ILE A 126 -12.40 -9.59 19.80
C ILE A 126 -11.98 -10.65 20.81
N ARG A 127 -10.79 -10.50 21.38
CA ARG A 127 -10.23 -11.44 22.35
C ARG A 127 -9.62 -10.72 23.55
N SER A 128 -9.51 -11.42 24.67
CA SER A 128 -8.75 -10.97 25.83
C SER A 128 -7.31 -11.46 25.74
N TYR A 129 -6.37 -10.60 26.11
CA TYR A 129 -4.95 -10.94 26.20
C TYR A 129 -4.40 -10.51 27.56
N THR A 130 -3.69 -11.40 28.23
CA THR A 130 -3.03 -11.13 29.52
C THR A 130 -1.53 -11.18 29.31
N VAL A 131 -0.84 -10.12 29.74
CA VAL A 131 0.61 -9.99 29.61
C VAL A 131 1.23 -10.21 30.98
N SER A 132 1.66 -11.44 31.26
CA SER A 132 2.17 -11.83 32.59
C SER A 132 3.31 -10.96 33.10
N SER A 133 4.20 -10.51 32.21
CA SER A 133 5.35 -9.67 32.55
C SER A 133 5.00 -8.24 32.96
N THR A 134 3.85 -7.70 32.54
CA THR A 134 3.35 -6.40 33.02
C THR A 134 2.23 -6.53 34.06
N GLY A 135 1.62 -7.70 34.17
CA GLY A 135 0.42 -7.93 34.98
C GLY A 135 -0.87 -7.33 34.39
N PHE A 136 -0.82 -6.72 33.19
CA PHE A 136 -2.01 -6.14 32.56
C PHE A 136 -2.83 -7.19 31.80
N THR A 137 -4.15 -7.10 31.95
CA THR A 137 -5.12 -7.82 31.13
C THR A 137 -5.85 -6.82 30.25
N TYR A 138 -5.83 -7.05 28.94
CA TYR A 138 -6.57 -6.28 27.94
C TYR A 138 -7.80 -7.11 27.55
N PRO A 139 -8.99 -6.79 28.06
CA PRO A 139 -10.14 -7.71 28.01
C PRO A 139 -10.77 -7.83 26.62
N ARG A 140 -10.68 -6.79 25.79
CA ARG A 140 -11.33 -6.75 24.47
C ARG A 140 -10.45 -6.03 23.45
N LEU A 141 -9.51 -6.76 22.86
CA LEU A 141 -8.72 -6.29 21.72
C LEU A 141 -9.24 -6.88 20.41
N ARG A 142 -9.44 -6.02 19.40
CA ARG A 142 -9.70 -6.47 18.03
C ARG A 142 -8.39 -6.97 17.42
N THR A 143 -8.41 -8.22 17.00
CA THR A 143 -7.39 -8.84 16.15
C THR A 143 -8.00 -9.29 14.83
N PHE A 144 -7.49 -8.74 13.74
CA PHE A 144 -7.72 -9.24 12.38
C PHE A 144 -6.77 -10.40 12.13
N TYR A 145 -7.29 -11.57 11.78
CA TYR A 145 -6.49 -12.70 11.34
C TYR A 145 -7.11 -13.32 10.09
N ARG A 146 -6.38 -13.26 8.98
CA ARG A 146 -6.76 -13.93 7.72
C ARG A 146 -5.71 -15.00 7.41
N PRO A 147 -6.05 -16.29 7.54
CA PRO A 147 -5.16 -17.37 7.09
C PRO A 147 -4.96 -17.30 5.58
N HIS A 148 -3.88 -17.91 5.07
CA HIS A 148 -3.66 -17.96 3.64
C HIS A 148 -4.74 -18.87 3.00
N HIS A 149 -5.37 -18.41 1.92
CA HIS A 149 -6.50 -19.14 1.32
C HIS A 149 -6.13 -20.53 0.74
N GLN A 150 -4.83 -20.76 0.55
CA GLN A 150 -4.24 -22.03 0.11
C GLN A 150 -3.17 -22.54 1.10
N GLU A 151 -3.26 -22.14 2.38
CA GLU A 151 -2.27 -22.48 3.43
C GLU A 151 -1.94 -23.98 3.47
N ASP A 152 -2.96 -24.85 3.40
CA ASP A 152 -2.78 -26.31 3.43
C ASP A 152 -1.99 -26.87 2.23
N LYS A 153 -1.93 -26.11 1.14
CA LYS A 153 -1.26 -26.50 -0.10
C LYS A 153 0.14 -25.89 -0.22
N LEU A 154 0.50 -24.92 0.62
CA LEU A 154 1.83 -24.31 0.57
C LEU A 154 2.85 -25.19 1.32
N PRO A 155 4.15 -25.12 0.96
CA PRO A 155 5.17 -25.88 1.65
C PRO A 155 5.25 -25.55 3.14
N LYS A 156 5.33 -26.59 3.96
CA LYS A 156 5.49 -26.49 5.42
C LYS A 156 6.94 -26.71 5.87
N TYR A 157 7.81 -27.18 4.98
CA TYR A 157 9.23 -27.41 5.23
C TYR A 157 10.08 -26.37 4.49
N PRO A 158 11.19 -25.84 5.08
CA PRO A 158 11.66 -26.09 6.45
C PRO A 158 10.78 -25.46 7.55
N CYS A 159 9.96 -24.49 7.19
CA CYS A 159 8.93 -23.89 8.04
C CYS A 159 7.78 -23.36 7.16
N PRO A 160 6.59 -23.06 7.71
CA PRO A 160 5.51 -22.41 6.98
C PRO A 160 5.92 -21.05 6.40
N VAL A 161 5.15 -20.53 5.44
CA VAL A 161 5.34 -19.15 4.97
C VAL A 161 5.18 -18.15 6.13
N PRO A 162 5.93 -17.04 6.13
CA PRO A 162 5.92 -16.09 7.24
C PRO A 162 4.53 -15.51 7.56
N LEU A 163 4.28 -15.24 8.84
CA LEU A 163 3.13 -14.47 9.31
C LEU A 163 3.39 -12.97 9.14
N LEU A 164 2.56 -12.28 8.37
CA LEU A 164 2.65 -10.83 8.18
C LEU A 164 1.89 -10.10 9.29
N VAL A 165 2.57 -9.29 10.09
CA VAL A 165 1.99 -8.61 11.25
C VAL A 165 1.95 -7.10 11.06
N PHE A 166 0.76 -6.51 11.06
CA PHE A 166 0.54 -5.07 10.82
C PHE A 166 0.30 -4.32 12.13
N VAL A 167 1.11 -3.29 12.39
CA VAL A 167 1.08 -2.49 13.62
C VAL A 167 0.87 -1.03 13.28
N HIS A 168 -0.27 -0.46 13.72
CA HIS A 168 -0.63 0.92 13.40
C HIS A 168 0.06 1.93 14.33
N GLY A 169 0.09 3.19 13.88
CA GLY A 169 0.67 4.31 14.63
C GLY A 169 -0.26 4.92 15.68
N LEU A 170 0.24 5.99 16.31
CA LEU A 170 -0.47 6.76 17.33
C LEU A 170 -1.81 7.29 16.81
N GLY A 171 -2.92 6.96 17.50
CA GLY A 171 -4.26 7.37 17.10
C GLY A 171 -4.80 6.69 15.84
N GLY A 172 -4.08 5.69 15.33
CA GLY A 172 -4.49 4.87 14.19
C GLY A 172 -5.40 3.70 14.55
N SER A 173 -5.62 2.82 13.57
CA SER A 173 -6.32 1.54 13.73
C SER A 173 -5.97 0.60 12.57
N ILE A 174 -6.37 -0.68 12.65
CA ILE A 174 -6.23 -1.65 11.55
C ILE A 174 -6.84 -1.12 10.24
N ALA A 175 -7.89 -0.29 10.32
CA ALA A 175 -8.59 0.24 9.15
C ALA A 175 -7.66 0.98 8.17
N GLN A 176 -6.59 1.60 8.66
CA GLN A 176 -5.59 2.28 7.83
C GLN A 176 -4.81 1.33 6.93
N PHE A 177 -4.67 0.05 7.29
CA PHE A 177 -4.01 -0.96 6.48
C PHE A 177 -4.94 -1.62 5.45
N SER A 178 -6.25 -1.33 5.47
CA SER A 178 -7.23 -2.02 4.59
C SER A 178 -6.81 -2.06 3.11
N PRO A 179 -6.32 -0.97 2.50
CA PRO A 179 -5.94 -0.99 1.08
C PRO A 179 -4.80 -1.97 0.76
N ILE A 180 -3.79 -2.06 1.63
CA ILE A 180 -2.64 -2.95 1.41
C ILE A 180 -2.94 -4.39 1.86
N LEU A 181 -3.79 -4.59 2.88
CA LEU A 181 -4.22 -5.91 3.33
C LEU A 181 -4.91 -6.68 2.21
N ILE A 182 -5.68 -6.01 1.33
CA ILE A 182 -6.34 -6.64 0.17
C ILE A 182 -5.32 -7.32 -0.75
N SER A 183 -4.16 -6.71 -0.96
CA SER A 183 -3.10 -7.27 -1.80
C SER A 183 -2.25 -8.29 -1.05
N LEU A 184 -1.76 -7.94 0.14
CA LEU A 184 -0.76 -8.75 0.86
C LEU A 184 -1.32 -10.03 1.47
N SER A 185 -2.62 -10.08 1.81
CA SER A 185 -3.25 -11.30 2.32
C SER A 185 -3.49 -12.39 1.28
N ASN A 186 -3.09 -12.14 0.02
CA ASN A 186 -2.99 -13.18 -1.00
C ASN A 186 -1.57 -13.77 -1.11
N LEU A 187 -0.61 -13.26 -0.33
CA LEU A 187 0.78 -13.72 -0.33
C LEU A 187 1.09 -14.59 0.91
N ALA A 188 0.49 -14.27 2.05
CA ALA A 188 0.75 -14.94 3.31
C ALA A 188 -0.42 -14.75 4.29
N PRO A 189 -0.45 -15.52 5.40
CA PRO A 189 -1.36 -15.22 6.50
C PRO A 189 -1.05 -13.82 7.07
N CYS A 190 -2.11 -13.06 7.37
CA CYS A 190 -1.99 -11.68 7.86
C CYS A 190 -2.65 -11.54 9.22
N LEU A 191 -1.91 -10.98 10.17
CA LEU A 191 -2.36 -10.56 11.50
C LEU A 191 -2.29 -9.05 11.62
N ALA A 192 -3.35 -8.40 12.10
CA ALA A 192 -3.31 -6.99 12.47
C ALA A 192 -4.04 -6.79 13.80
N VAL A 193 -3.58 -5.83 14.60
CA VAL A 193 -4.14 -5.58 15.94
C VAL A 193 -4.48 -4.10 16.10
N ASP A 194 -5.67 -3.84 16.63
CA ASP A 194 -5.99 -2.53 17.17
C ASP A 194 -5.39 -2.47 18.56
N LEU A 195 -4.44 -1.55 18.75
CA LEU A 195 -3.87 -1.29 20.07
C LEU A 195 -4.98 -0.92 21.09
N PRO A 196 -4.74 -1.07 22.40
CA PRO A 196 -5.75 -0.81 23.42
C PRO A 196 -6.43 0.55 23.25
N GLY A 197 -7.76 0.57 23.19
CA GLY A 197 -8.59 1.77 22.97
C GLY A 197 -8.55 2.39 21.56
N CYS A 198 -7.84 1.78 20.61
CA CYS A 198 -7.84 2.18 19.20
C CYS A 198 -8.87 1.39 18.38
N GLY A 199 -9.38 2.00 17.31
CA GLY A 199 -10.40 1.37 16.47
C GLY A 199 -11.60 0.88 17.28
N VAL A 200 -11.86 -0.44 17.25
CA VAL A 200 -12.95 -1.06 18.01
C VAL A 200 -12.46 -1.81 19.26
N SER A 201 -11.16 -1.79 19.55
CA SER A 201 -10.63 -2.29 20.82
C SER A 201 -11.14 -1.43 21.98
N SER A 202 -11.50 -2.08 23.09
CA SER A 202 -11.94 -1.36 24.29
C SER A 202 -10.80 -0.52 24.88
N PHE A 203 -11.15 0.62 25.47
CA PHE A 203 -10.23 1.41 26.27
C PHE A 203 -10.08 0.85 27.69
N GLU A 204 -9.48 -0.33 27.81
CA GLU A 204 -9.15 -0.99 29.08
C GLU A 204 -7.84 -1.79 28.95
N PRO A 205 -7.01 -1.87 30.01
CA PRO A 205 -7.19 -1.20 31.31
C PRO A 205 -6.96 0.32 31.18
N LYS A 206 -7.47 1.13 32.11
CA LYS A 206 -7.31 2.61 32.09
C LYS A 206 -5.98 3.13 32.67
N ALA A 207 -5.19 2.24 33.28
CA ALA A 207 -3.87 2.56 33.85
C ALA A 207 -2.95 3.16 32.78
N TRP A 208 -2.19 4.20 33.12
CA TRP A 208 -1.30 4.86 32.16
C TRP A 208 -0.16 3.95 31.69
N ASP A 209 0.37 3.12 32.61
CA ASP A 209 1.49 2.24 32.35
C ASP A 209 1.18 1.16 31.32
N ALA A 210 -0.10 0.79 31.16
CA ALA A 210 -0.57 -0.16 30.15
C ALA A 210 -0.47 0.34 28.70
N TYR A 211 -0.12 1.62 28.49
CA TYR A 211 0.05 2.27 27.19
C TYR A 211 1.48 2.78 26.97
N THR A 212 2.42 2.39 27.85
CA THR A 212 3.85 2.63 27.64
C THR A 212 4.33 1.87 26.42
N THR A 213 5.41 2.33 25.80
CA THR A 213 5.98 1.67 24.61
C THR A 213 6.33 0.21 24.94
N GLU A 214 6.87 -0.01 26.14
CA GLU A 214 7.27 -1.29 26.70
C GLU A 214 6.05 -2.22 26.89
N ALA A 215 4.97 -1.74 27.51
CA ALA A 215 3.76 -2.54 27.70
C ALA A 215 3.11 -2.92 26.36
N LEU A 216 3.09 -2.00 25.40
CA LEU A 216 2.56 -2.26 24.06
C LEU A 216 3.43 -3.26 23.30
N VAL A 217 4.76 -3.21 23.39
CA VAL A 217 5.67 -4.21 22.79
C VAL A 217 5.42 -5.59 23.39
N GLN A 218 5.29 -5.70 24.71
CA GLN A 218 5.00 -6.98 25.37
C GLN A 218 3.63 -7.54 24.99
N LEU A 219 2.61 -6.67 24.91
CA LEU A 219 1.29 -7.05 24.41
C LEU A 219 1.36 -7.58 22.98
N LEU A 220 2.07 -6.87 22.09
CA LEU A 220 2.23 -7.30 20.70
C LEU A 220 2.92 -8.67 20.61
N ALA A 221 3.95 -8.92 21.42
CA ALA A 221 4.61 -10.23 21.46
C ALA A 221 3.62 -11.35 21.85
N VAL A 222 2.81 -11.17 22.89
CA VAL A 222 1.79 -12.14 23.31
C VAL A 222 0.75 -12.38 22.22
N VAL A 223 0.25 -11.31 21.58
CA VAL A 223 -0.71 -11.43 20.48
C VAL A 223 -0.09 -12.18 19.30
N ILE A 224 1.16 -11.88 18.93
CA ILE A 224 1.83 -12.54 17.80
C ILE A 224 2.03 -14.03 18.10
N GLU A 225 2.56 -14.38 19.27
CA GLU A 225 2.80 -15.78 19.63
C GLU A 225 1.51 -16.60 19.74
N THR A 226 0.37 -15.96 20.06
CA THR A 226 -0.93 -16.63 20.09
C THR A 226 -1.42 -17.06 18.69
N HIS A 227 -0.99 -16.38 17.62
CA HIS A 227 -1.44 -16.63 16.25
C HIS A 227 -0.37 -17.30 15.37
N ARG A 228 0.90 -17.23 15.77
CA ARG A 228 2.02 -17.85 15.07
C ARG A 228 2.02 -19.36 15.28
N ALA A 229 2.36 -20.13 14.24
CA ALA A 229 2.64 -21.56 14.40
C ALA A 229 4.01 -21.77 15.07
N VAL A 230 4.05 -21.64 16.40
CA VAL A 230 5.26 -21.70 17.24
C VAL A 230 5.99 -23.03 17.08
N ASP A 231 5.26 -24.15 17.13
CA ASP A 231 5.82 -25.51 17.01
C ASP A 231 6.51 -25.73 15.66
N SER A 232 6.00 -25.08 14.61
CA SER A 232 6.56 -25.12 13.25
C SER A 232 7.60 -24.02 13.00
N ARG A 233 8.02 -23.30 14.04
CA ARG A 233 8.97 -22.18 13.98
C ARG A 233 8.63 -21.17 12.90
N GLN A 234 7.34 -20.86 12.72
CA GLN A 234 6.89 -19.94 11.67
C GLN A 234 7.57 -18.57 11.82
N PRO A 235 8.22 -18.03 10.77
CA PRO A 235 8.81 -16.70 10.81
C PRO A 235 7.75 -15.60 10.84
N VAL A 236 8.15 -14.41 11.29
CA VAL A 236 7.28 -13.22 11.35
C VAL A 236 7.88 -12.08 10.54
N VAL A 237 7.06 -11.40 9.74
CA VAL A 237 7.45 -10.15 9.08
C VAL A 237 6.61 -9.02 9.65
N LEU A 238 7.25 -8.02 10.20
CA LEU A 238 6.57 -6.89 10.84
C LEU A 238 6.35 -5.76 9.82
N VAL A 239 5.15 -5.20 9.78
CA VAL A 239 4.76 -4.06 8.95
C VAL A 239 4.24 -2.94 9.85
N GLY A 240 5.08 -1.95 10.12
CA GLY A 240 4.76 -0.81 10.96
C GLY A 240 4.39 0.44 10.15
N HIS A 241 3.50 1.26 10.70
CA HIS A 241 3.27 2.63 10.24
C HIS A 241 3.49 3.63 11.38
N SER A 242 4.24 4.70 11.13
CA SER A 242 4.47 5.77 12.12
C SER A 242 5.04 5.21 13.44
N MET A 243 4.41 5.48 14.59
CA MET A 243 4.76 4.87 15.88
C MET A 243 4.81 3.33 15.83
N GLY A 244 4.00 2.69 14.98
CA GLY A 244 4.03 1.24 14.80
C GLY A 244 5.37 0.72 14.27
N CYS A 245 6.12 1.52 13.49
CA CYS A 245 7.48 1.21 13.06
C CYS A 245 8.43 1.08 14.25
N SER A 246 8.27 1.95 15.24
CA SER A 246 9.07 1.96 16.46
C SER A 246 8.80 0.73 17.34
N LEU A 247 7.53 0.36 17.52
CA LEU A 247 7.15 -0.87 18.23
C LEU A 247 7.70 -2.11 17.51
N ALA A 248 7.60 -2.14 16.18
CA ALA A 248 8.11 -3.22 15.37
C ALA A 248 9.65 -3.31 15.43
N ALA A 249 10.37 -2.19 15.40
CA ALA A 249 11.82 -2.17 15.55
C ALA A 249 12.28 -2.70 16.93
N LEU A 250 11.55 -2.38 18.00
CA LEU A 250 11.80 -2.92 19.34
C LEU A 250 11.56 -4.43 19.43
N LEU A 251 10.61 -4.98 18.68
CA LEU A 251 10.40 -6.44 18.61
C LEU A 251 11.46 -7.15 17.75
N ALA A 252 11.94 -6.48 16.70
CA ALA A 252 12.83 -7.08 15.71
C ALA A 252 14.31 -7.02 16.09
N SER A 253 14.76 -5.94 16.71
CA SER A 253 16.18 -5.65 16.90
C SER A 253 16.83 -6.52 17.99
N SER A 254 18.04 -7.00 17.71
CA SER A 254 18.85 -7.78 18.65
C SER A 254 19.38 -6.95 19.82
N SER A 255 19.54 -5.65 19.64
CA SER A 255 19.98 -4.70 20.68
C SER A 255 18.81 -4.13 21.50
N SER A 256 17.58 -4.55 21.20
CA SER A 256 16.40 -4.13 21.96
C SER A 256 16.40 -4.75 23.36
N PRO A 257 15.94 -4.01 24.39
CA PRO A 257 15.67 -4.61 25.71
C PRO A 257 14.61 -5.72 25.65
N HIS A 258 13.84 -5.78 24.56
CA HIS A 258 12.79 -6.76 24.32
C HIS A 258 13.18 -7.83 23.30
N ALA A 259 14.46 -7.95 22.94
CA ALA A 259 14.93 -8.89 21.91
C ALA A 259 14.53 -10.35 22.20
N HIS A 260 14.53 -10.74 23.48
CA HIS A 260 14.17 -12.09 23.93
C HIS A 260 12.70 -12.48 23.63
N LEU A 261 11.82 -11.52 23.33
CA LEU A 261 10.41 -11.79 23.08
C LEU A 261 10.16 -12.40 21.70
N LEU A 262 10.75 -11.82 20.65
CA LEU A 262 10.40 -12.18 19.27
C LEU A 262 11.55 -12.02 18.26
N SER A 263 12.66 -11.34 18.61
CA SER A 263 13.67 -10.88 17.63
C SER A 263 14.20 -12.03 16.75
N GLN A 264 14.43 -13.21 17.33
CA GLN A 264 14.92 -14.40 16.63
C GLN A 264 13.93 -14.94 15.59
N ASN A 265 12.62 -14.73 15.77
CA ASN A 265 11.58 -15.19 14.86
C ASN A 265 11.21 -14.15 13.79
N VAL A 266 11.65 -12.89 13.93
CA VAL A 266 11.37 -11.83 12.94
C VAL A 266 12.31 -11.96 11.74
N SER A 267 11.80 -12.31 10.56
CA SER A 267 12.57 -12.46 9.32
C SER A 267 12.65 -11.19 8.46
N GLY A 268 11.92 -10.13 8.80
CA GLY A 268 12.00 -8.84 8.11
C GLY A 268 11.13 -7.75 8.72
N LEU A 269 11.44 -6.49 8.39
CA LEU A 269 10.74 -5.30 8.86
C LEU A 269 10.41 -4.35 7.71
N ILE A 270 9.14 -3.97 7.60
CA ILE A 270 8.64 -2.91 6.73
C ILE A 270 8.26 -1.73 7.60
N ALA A 271 8.94 -0.60 7.43
CA ALA A 271 8.76 0.60 8.23
C ALA A 271 8.26 1.75 7.33
N ILE A 272 6.98 2.09 7.46
CA ILE A 272 6.30 3.11 6.66
C ILE A 272 6.16 4.39 7.50
N CYS A 273 6.68 5.50 7.00
CA CYS A 273 6.77 6.77 7.74
C CYS A 273 7.45 6.61 9.12
N PRO A 274 8.65 6.01 9.21
CA PRO A 274 9.28 5.75 10.50
C PRO A 274 9.80 7.03 11.17
N LYS A 275 9.88 6.99 12.51
CA LYS A 275 10.60 7.97 13.31
C LYS A 275 11.98 7.40 13.67
N ALA A 276 13.05 8.12 13.33
CA ALA A 276 14.42 7.65 13.52
C ALA A 276 14.88 7.76 14.98
N GLU A 277 14.54 8.88 15.63
CA GLU A 277 14.92 9.17 17.01
C GLU A 277 13.70 9.36 17.92
N PRO A 278 13.83 9.04 19.22
CA PRO A 278 12.81 9.39 20.19
C PRO A 278 12.63 10.91 20.31
N PRO A 279 11.50 11.37 20.87
CA PRO A 279 11.29 12.79 21.15
C PRO A 279 12.43 13.33 22.03
N THR A 280 13.06 14.43 21.60
CA THR A 280 14.14 15.11 22.34
C THR A 280 13.70 15.50 23.75
N GLU A 281 14.62 15.82 24.66
CA GLU A 281 14.27 16.20 26.04
C GLU A 281 13.25 17.36 26.09
N LYS A 282 13.40 18.36 25.22
CA LYS A 282 12.46 19.49 25.11
C LYS A 282 11.09 19.06 24.60
N GLU A 283 11.05 18.22 23.56
CA GLU A 283 9.82 17.67 22.99
C GLU A 283 9.10 16.75 23.98
N ALA A 284 9.85 15.91 24.70
CA ALA A 284 9.34 15.00 25.73
C ALA A 284 8.76 15.78 26.92
N LYS A 285 9.43 16.82 27.43
CA LYS A 285 8.90 17.70 28.50
C LYS A 285 7.60 18.37 28.08
N LYS A 286 7.56 18.90 26.86
CA LYS A 286 6.38 19.51 26.25
C LYS A 286 5.25 18.51 26.08
N LEU A 287 5.52 17.32 25.57
CA LEU A 287 4.53 16.27 25.38
C LEU A 287 3.98 15.77 26.73
N ARG A 288 4.85 15.56 27.73
CA ARG A 288 4.44 15.26 29.12
C ARG A 288 3.52 16.34 29.67
N SER A 289 3.85 17.62 29.47
CA SER A 289 2.98 18.74 29.88
C SER A 289 1.62 18.70 29.19
N VAL A 290 1.56 18.47 27.88
CA VAL A 290 0.30 18.28 27.14
C VAL A 290 -0.50 17.12 27.72
N THR A 291 0.14 16.03 28.14
CA THR A 291 -0.54 14.85 28.70
C THR A 291 -1.18 15.09 30.07
N LEU A 292 -0.83 16.18 30.75
CA LEU A 292 -1.49 16.62 31.99
C LEU A 292 -2.78 17.41 31.72
N THR A 293 -3.04 17.78 30.47
CA THR A 293 -4.26 18.51 30.09
C THR A 293 -5.48 17.62 30.33
N PRO A 294 -6.52 18.11 31.05
CA PRO A 294 -7.76 17.37 31.20
C PRO A 294 -8.36 16.97 29.85
N VAL A 295 -8.84 15.73 29.74
CA VAL A 295 -9.33 15.15 28.46
C VAL A 295 -10.39 16.03 27.80
N VAL A 296 -11.32 16.60 28.59
CA VAL A 296 -12.39 17.49 28.10
C VAL A 296 -11.82 18.73 27.39
N LEU A 297 -10.76 19.32 27.96
CA LEU A 297 -10.09 20.47 27.37
C LEU A 297 -9.31 20.06 26.11
N PHE A 298 -8.64 18.91 26.15
CA PHE A 298 -7.95 18.38 24.98
C PHE A 298 -8.92 18.07 23.84
N ASP A 299 -10.12 17.57 24.13
CA ASP A 299 -11.18 17.36 23.14
C ASP A 299 -11.72 18.66 22.54
N LEU A 300 -11.81 19.74 23.31
CA LEU A 300 -12.13 21.07 22.78
C LEU A 300 -11.06 21.53 21.79
N ILE A 301 -9.78 21.34 22.12
CA ILE A 301 -8.65 21.69 21.25
C ILE A 301 -8.66 20.85 19.98
N ARG A 302 -8.87 19.54 20.07
CA ARG A 302 -8.96 18.67 18.89
C ARG A 302 -10.18 19.00 18.02
N ARG A 303 -11.32 19.36 18.62
CA ARG A 303 -12.47 19.86 17.86
C ARG A 303 -12.13 21.15 17.11
N TRP A 304 -11.39 22.06 17.72
CA TRP A 304 -10.90 23.27 17.07
C TRP A 304 -9.91 22.97 15.93
N ASP A 305 -8.92 22.09 16.14
CA ASP A 305 -7.93 21.68 15.12
C ASP A 305 -8.58 21.00 13.90
N ARG A 306 -9.77 20.40 14.09
CA ARG A 306 -10.60 19.79 13.03
C ARG A 306 -11.53 20.76 12.31
N ARG A 307 -11.58 22.03 12.70
CA ARG A 307 -12.41 23.03 12.00
C ARG A 307 -11.90 23.21 10.56
N GLY A 308 -12.81 23.18 9.59
CA GLY A 308 -12.49 23.15 8.16
C GLY A 308 -12.62 21.77 7.51
N GLY A 309 -13.00 20.73 8.28
CA GLY A 309 -13.28 19.40 7.74
C GLY A 309 -12.06 18.80 7.04
N VAL A 310 -12.23 18.43 5.77
CA VAL A 310 -11.17 17.86 4.92
C VAL A 310 -10.00 18.81 4.69
N ASN A 311 -10.22 20.12 4.83
CA ASN A 311 -9.19 21.17 4.72
C ASN A 311 -8.73 21.68 6.09
N SER A 312 -9.08 20.99 7.18
CA SER A 312 -8.63 21.37 8.52
C SER A 312 -7.13 21.17 8.71
N LYS A 313 -6.52 21.95 9.61
CA LYS A 313 -5.09 21.80 9.95
C LYS A 313 -4.74 20.38 10.41
N SER A 314 -5.67 19.73 11.13
CA SER A 314 -5.50 18.33 11.56
C SER A 314 -5.38 17.33 10.41
N VAL A 315 -6.05 17.60 9.28
CA VAL A 315 -6.06 16.73 8.10
C VAL A 315 -4.87 17.05 7.23
N LEU A 316 -4.67 18.33 6.88
CA LEU A 316 -3.60 18.77 5.98
C LEU A 316 -2.20 18.45 6.53
N ARG A 317 -2.03 18.42 7.86
CA ARG A 317 -0.78 18.00 8.51
C ARG A 317 -0.41 16.54 8.20
N MET A 318 -1.40 15.66 8.10
CA MET A 318 -1.19 14.22 7.89
C MET A 318 -1.27 13.85 6.40
N ALA A 319 -2.26 14.40 5.70
CA ALA A 319 -2.54 14.09 4.30
C ALA A 319 -1.71 14.94 3.32
N GLY A 320 -1.23 16.10 3.74
CA GLY A 320 -0.65 17.08 2.83
C GLY A 320 -1.72 17.99 2.21
N VAL A 321 -1.29 19.18 1.78
CA VAL A 321 -2.18 20.19 1.18
C VAL A 321 -2.73 19.71 -0.16
N ASP A 322 -1.86 19.08 -0.95
CA ASP A 322 -2.13 18.67 -2.32
C ASP A 322 -2.67 17.23 -2.45
N ALA A 323 -3.06 16.60 -1.33
CA ALA A 323 -3.69 15.28 -1.38
C ALA A 323 -5.10 15.33 -1.99
N ASP A 324 -5.49 14.19 -2.58
CA ASP A 324 -6.83 13.98 -3.12
C ASP A 324 -7.91 14.02 -2.02
N ASP A 325 -9.14 14.31 -2.43
CA ASP A 325 -10.26 14.47 -1.51
C ASP A 325 -10.60 13.19 -0.75
N GLU A 326 -10.43 12.01 -1.36
CA GLU A 326 -10.70 10.73 -0.69
C GLU A 326 -9.69 10.49 0.43
N THR A 327 -8.40 10.74 0.19
CA THR A 327 -7.36 10.71 1.22
C THR A 327 -7.68 11.66 2.38
N LYS A 328 -8.09 12.90 2.09
CA LYS A 328 -8.45 13.89 3.12
C LYS A 328 -9.70 13.48 3.90
N LYS A 329 -10.71 12.89 3.25
CA LYS A 329 -11.92 12.34 3.90
C LYS A 329 -11.57 11.19 4.84
N LEU A 330 -10.74 10.24 4.38
CA LEU A 330 -10.26 9.11 5.20
C LEU A 330 -9.48 9.61 6.42
N GLN A 331 -8.56 10.56 6.22
CA GLN A 331 -7.80 11.14 7.32
C GLN A 331 -8.71 11.86 8.33
N LEU A 332 -9.70 12.63 7.87
CA LEU A 332 -10.68 13.28 8.76
C LEU A 332 -11.45 12.25 9.59
N ARG A 333 -11.85 11.14 8.97
CA ARG A 333 -12.52 10.03 9.66
C ARG A 333 -11.62 9.45 10.76
N PHE A 334 -10.37 9.11 10.46
CA PHE A 334 -9.44 8.58 11.47
C PHE A 334 -9.19 9.59 12.60
N ASN A 335 -9.12 10.89 12.29
CA ASN A 335 -9.00 11.96 13.28
C ASN A 335 -10.22 12.06 14.23
N LYS A 336 -11.41 11.66 13.78
CA LYS A 336 -12.64 11.61 14.60
C LYS A 336 -12.70 10.35 15.46
N GLN A 337 -12.31 9.21 14.89
CA GLN A 337 -12.33 7.90 15.57
C GLN A 337 -11.25 7.78 16.67
N SER A 338 -10.19 8.57 16.58
CA SER A 338 -9.10 8.57 17.57
C SER A 338 -9.53 9.17 18.92
N ARG A 339 -9.57 8.34 19.96
CA ARG A 339 -9.90 8.75 21.34
C ARG A 339 -8.79 9.56 21.99
N SER A 340 -9.16 10.68 22.59
CA SER A 340 -8.21 11.57 23.27
C SER A 340 -7.54 10.96 24.49
N SER A 341 -8.29 10.22 25.32
CA SER A 341 -7.75 9.56 26.52
C SER A 341 -6.66 8.54 26.20
N VAL A 342 -6.82 7.82 25.09
CA VAL A 342 -5.88 6.81 24.56
C VAL A 342 -4.69 7.49 23.92
N TRP A 343 -4.95 8.49 23.06
CA TRP A 343 -3.90 9.26 22.40
C TRP A 343 -2.94 9.89 23.43
N LEU A 344 -3.47 10.54 24.47
CA LEU A 344 -2.64 11.16 25.52
C LEU A 344 -1.81 10.12 26.28
N ARG A 345 -2.34 8.93 26.55
CA ARG A 345 -1.62 7.85 27.23
C ARG A 345 -0.48 7.29 26.40
N MET A 346 -0.75 6.94 25.15
CA MET A 346 0.28 6.48 24.22
C MET A 346 1.34 7.55 23.98
N ALA A 347 0.92 8.81 23.78
CA ALA A 347 1.84 9.94 23.60
C ALA A 347 2.77 10.13 24.81
N ARG A 348 2.28 9.94 26.03
CA ARG A 348 3.12 9.94 27.24
C ARG A 348 4.06 8.74 27.27
N GLY A 349 3.56 7.55 26.89
CA GLY A 349 4.32 6.31 26.80
C GLY A 349 5.46 6.31 25.78
N MET A 350 5.39 7.20 24.79
CA MET A 350 6.44 7.41 23.78
C MET A 350 7.61 8.27 24.29
N CYS A 351 7.43 9.01 25.39
CA CYS A 351 8.44 9.92 25.92
C CYS A 351 9.51 9.16 26.70
N PRO A 352 10.79 9.21 26.28
CA PRO A 352 11.89 8.67 27.08
C PRO A 352 12.09 9.47 28.39
N ASP A 353 12.75 8.86 29.36
CA ASP A 353 13.35 9.52 30.50
C ASP A 353 14.79 9.94 30.18
N TYR A 354 15.14 11.18 30.52
CA TYR A 354 16.46 11.78 30.31
C TYR A 354 17.23 12.00 31.62
N SER A 355 16.70 11.55 32.76
CA SER A 355 17.32 11.72 34.08
C SER A 355 18.77 11.21 34.16
N SER A 356 19.11 10.15 33.41
CA SER A 356 20.44 9.55 33.33
C SER A 356 21.35 10.10 32.23
N GLY A 357 20.99 11.21 31.58
CA GLY A 357 21.76 11.81 30.47
C GLY A 357 21.56 11.13 29.10
N SER A 358 21.29 9.83 29.06
CA SER A 358 20.83 9.09 27.87
C SER A 358 19.32 8.82 27.91
N PRO A 359 18.60 8.83 26.76
CA PRO A 359 17.18 8.48 26.73
C PRO A 359 16.96 7.03 27.14
N LYS A 360 16.13 6.80 28.15
CA LYS A 360 15.68 5.48 28.62
C LYS A 360 14.19 5.29 28.43
N GLY A 361 13.80 4.16 27.85
CA GLY A 361 12.43 3.83 27.52
C GLY A 361 11.82 4.69 26.40
N GLY A 362 10.53 4.52 26.13
CA GLY A 362 9.84 5.25 25.06
C GLY A 362 10.24 4.76 23.66
N LEU A 363 10.20 5.65 22.67
CA LEU A 363 10.54 5.27 21.29
C LEU A 363 12.02 4.84 21.13
N PRO A 364 12.32 3.90 20.22
CA PRO A 364 13.68 3.48 19.92
C PRO A 364 14.46 4.60 19.23
N GLY A 365 15.77 4.62 19.47
CA GLY A 365 16.73 5.46 18.76
C GLY A 365 17.80 4.64 18.04
N LYS A 366 18.94 5.28 17.76
CA LYS A 366 20.07 4.71 16.99
C LYS A 366 20.47 3.29 17.42
N ALA A 367 20.55 3.02 18.73
CA ALA A 367 21.00 1.72 19.24
C ALA A 367 20.10 0.57 18.75
N VAL A 368 18.77 0.76 18.79
CA VAL A 368 17.79 -0.25 18.37
C VAL A 368 17.79 -0.39 16.85
N TRP A 369 17.76 0.73 16.10
CA TRP A 369 17.80 0.68 14.63
C TRP A 369 19.08 -0.01 14.12
N LYS A 370 20.25 0.31 14.70
CA LYS A 370 21.54 -0.31 14.35
C LYS A 370 21.59 -1.82 14.64
N GLY A 371 20.82 -2.30 15.62
CA GLY A 371 20.78 -3.73 15.99
C GLY A 371 19.88 -4.60 15.10
N LEU A 372 19.30 -4.05 14.04
CA LEU A 372 18.55 -4.81 13.04
C LEU A 372 19.52 -5.53 12.11
N ASP A 373 19.52 -6.86 12.19
CA ASP A 373 20.23 -7.74 11.25
C ASP A 373 19.24 -8.59 10.45
N ILE A 374 18.33 -7.90 9.76
CA ILE A 374 17.25 -8.47 8.95
C ILE A 374 16.99 -7.58 7.74
N PRO A 375 16.34 -8.10 6.68
CA PRO A 375 15.82 -7.28 5.60
C PRO A 375 14.89 -6.17 6.13
N LEU A 376 15.20 -4.93 5.75
CA LEU A 376 14.51 -3.71 6.14
C LEU A 376 14.06 -2.91 4.92
N PHE A 377 12.75 -2.66 4.80
CA PHE A 377 12.18 -1.74 3.81
C PHE A 377 11.70 -0.46 4.49
N LEU A 378 12.24 0.69 4.08
CA LEU A 378 11.89 2.00 4.61
C LEU A 378 11.12 2.81 3.55
N ALA A 379 9.90 3.23 3.87
CA ALA A 379 9.10 4.08 3.01
C ALA A 379 8.73 5.40 3.68
N ALA A 380 8.71 6.50 2.94
CA ALA A 380 8.20 7.79 3.43
C ALA A 380 7.57 8.62 2.29
N GLY A 381 6.72 9.56 2.66
CA GLY A 381 6.17 10.55 1.74
C GLY A 381 7.11 11.76 1.64
N GLU A 382 7.31 12.28 0.44
CA GLU A 382 8.12 13.48 0.20
C GLU A 382 7.59 14.70 0.95
N THR A 383 6.27 14.83 1.09
CA THR A 383 5.61 15.97 1.78
C THR A 383 5.21 15.62 3.22
N ASP A 384 5.72 14.52 3.78
CA ASP A 384 5.45 14.13 5.16
C ASP A 384 6.09 15.15 6.12
N THR A 385 5.26 15.87 6.87
CA THR A 385 5.71 16.85 7.88
C THR A 385 5.69 16.30 9.31
N VAL A 386 5.19 15.09 9.51
CA VAL A 386 5.04 14.42 10.81
C VAL A 386 6.25 13.55 11.08
N THR A 387 6.63 12.76 10.09
CA THR A 387 7.85 11.94 10.07
C THR A 387 8.55 12.17 8.72
N PRO A 388 9.26 13.30 8.57
CA PRO A 388 9.85 13.65 7.28
C PRO A 388 10.77 12.58 6.73
N ALA A 389 10.92 12.53 5.40
CA ALA A 389 11.78 11.59 4.68
C ALA A 389 13.25 11.59 5.17
N SER A 390 13.71 12.65 5.86
CA SER A 390 15.01 12.67 6.54
C SER A 390 15.14 11.58 7.61
N ASN A 391 14.05 11.13 8.24
CA ASN A 391 14.08 10.00 9.18
C ASN A 391 14.54 8.71 8.49
N VAL A 392 14.13 8.49 7.23
CA VAL A 392 14.61 7.33 6.45
C VAL A 392 16.12 7.42 6.25
N LYS A 393 16.64 8.59 5.90
CA LYS A 393 18.08 8.81 5.74
C LYS A 393 18.85 8.56 7.04
N GLN A 394 18.37 9.12 8.15
CA GLN A 394 18.98 8.91 9.46
C GLN A 394 19.00 7.44 9.87
N ILE A 395 17.93 6.68 9.62
CA ILE A 395 17.91 5.23 9.91
C ILE A 395 18.95 4.50 9.04
N VAL A 396 19.08 4.84 7.76
CA VAL A 396 20.10 4.28 6.86
C VAL A 396 21.52 4.61 7.34
N GLU A 397 21.76 5.83 7.82
CA GLU A 397 23.03 6.24 8.45
C GLU A 397 23.32 5.45 9.73
N PHE A 398 22.29 5.19 10.56
CA PHE A 398 22.44 4.39 11.79
C PHE A 398 22.87 2.95 11.47
N LEU A 399 22.44 2.42 10.33
CA LEU A 399 22.79 1.10 9.80
C LEU A 399 24.17 1.07 9.11
N GLY A 400 24.88 2.19 9.03
CA GLY A 400 26.22 2.27 8.45
C GLY A 400 26.24 2.14 6.92
N ARG A 401 25.14 2.47 6.23
CA ARG A 401 25.03 2.43 4.77
C ARG A 401 25.17 3.82 4.16
N ASP A 402 25.67 3.88 2.92
CA ASP A 402 25.82 5.15 2.18
C ASP A 402 24.44 5.73 1.80
N VAL A 403 24.23 7.01 2.12
CA VAL A 403 22.99 7.76 1.87
C VAL A 403 23.06 8.64 0.62
N SER A 404 24.20 8.66 -0.09
CA SER A 404 24.43 9.54 -1.25
C SER A 404 23.40 9.35 -2.37
N ALA A 405 22.87 8.13 -2.53
CA ALA A 405 21.81 7.82 -3.48
C ALA A 405 20.40 8.30 -3.06
N ILE A 406 20.20 8.69 -1.80
CA ILE A 406 18.92 9.17 -1.26
C ILE A 406 18.90 10.70 -1.31
N GLN A 407 18.80 11.29 -2.51
CA GLN A 407 18.91 12.75 -2.69
C GLN A 407 17.83 13.57 -1.93
N PRO A 408 18.17 14.71 -1.29
CA PRO A 408 17.21 15.68 -0.74
C PRO A 408 16.48 16.48 -1.83
N PRO A 409 15.38 17.19 -1.51
CA PRO A 409 14.63 17.97 -2.50
C PRO A 409 15.50 19.11 -3.07
N SER A 410 15.64 19.14 -4.39
CA SER A 410 16.07 20.36 -5.11
C SER A 410 14.82 21.20 -5.36
N GLU A 411 14.74 22.38 -4.73
CA GLU A 411 13.65 23.37 -4.89
C GLU A 411 13.59 24.03 -6.28
N LYS A 412 14.43 23.63 -7.25
CA LYS A 412 14.53 24.31 -8.56
C LYS A 412 13.74 23.67 -9.71
N ALA A 413 12.93 22.64 -9.48
CA ALA A 413 12.07 22.08 -10.53
C ALA A 413 10.60 22.49 -10.33
N SER A 414 10.30 23.78 -10.50
CA SER A 414 8.93 24.31 -10.51
C SER A 414 8.59 24.86 -11.91
N LEU A 415 8.01 23.99 -12.76
CA LEU A 415 7.13 24.24 -13.93
C LEU A 415 7.70 24.95 -15.19
N PRO A 416 7.01 24.87 -16.36
CA PRO A 416 6.16 23.79 -16.92
C PRO A 416 6.63 23.37 -18.33
N ILE A 417 6.00 22.37 -18.96
CA ILE A 417 5.46 22.46 -20.34
C ILE A 417 4.76 21.14 -20.68
N ALA A 418 3.45 21.25 -20.91
CA ALA A 418 2.65 20.28 -21.62
C ALA A 418 2.93 20.38 -23.13
N ALA A 419 2.94 19.24 -23.81
CA ALA A 419 2.67 19.04 -25.23
C ALA A 419 3.25 20.08 -26.23
N ALA A 420 4.30 19.69 -26.95
CA ALA A 420 4.58 20.23 -28.28
C ALA A 420 4.73 19.07 -29.29
N PRO A 421 4.11 19.15 -30.49
CA PRO A 421 4.01 18.06 -31.45
C PRO A 421 5.31 17.85 -32.25
N PHE A 422 5.60 16.60 -32.56
CA PHE A 422 6.68 16.16 -33.44
C PHE A 422 6.33 16.42 -34.91
N VAL A 423 7.22 17.08 -35.66
CA VAL A 423 7.17 17.19 -37.12
C VAL A 423 8.49 16.66 -37.68
N PRO A 424 8.50 15.67 -38.59
CA PRO A 424 9.73 15.09 -39.12
C PRO A 424 10.17 15.71 -40.46
N SER A 425 11.51 15.77 -40.62
CA SER A 425 12.31 15.72 -41.86
C SER A 425 12.99 17.01 -42.33
N ALA A 426 14.34 17.00 -42.35
CA ALA A 426 15.16 17.34 -43.53
C ALA A 426 16.68 17.03 -43.31
N VAL A 427 17.15 16.15 -44.18
CA VAL A 427 18.49 15.69 -44.64
C VAL A 427 19.69 16.67 -44.59
N LEU A 428 20.80 16.21 -43.96
CA LEU A 428 22.29 16.34 -44.22
C LEU A 428 23.00 17.71 -44.33
N PRO A 429 24.36 17.78 -44.38
CA PRO A 429 25.42 17.17 -43.54
C PRO A 429 26.45 18.22 -43.04
N ASN A 430 27.30 17.89 -42.04
CA ASN A 430 28.74 18.23 -41.96
C ASN A 430 29.31 18.00 -40.55
N GLU A 431 30.32 17.12 -40.45
CA GLU A 431 31.32 17.16 -39.37
C GLU A 431 32.33 18.31 -39.59
N PRO A 432 33.08 18.70 -38.54
CA PRO A 432 34.45 18.17 -38.45
C PRO A 432 34.92 17.73 -37.03
N LYS A 433 35.74 16.67 -37.03
CA LYS A 433 36.78 16.24 -36.05
C LYS A 433 37.58 17.43 -35.45
N ARG A 434 38.21 17.44 -34.27
CA ARG A 434 39.02 16.49 -33.45
C ARG A 434 39.28 17.23 -32.10
N THR A 435 39.46 16.58 -30.95
CA THR A 435 40.81 16.18 -30.45
C THR A 435 40.73 15.05 -29.39
N GLU A 436 41.57 14.05 -29.60
CA GLU A 436 41.98 13.00 -28.65
C GLU A 436 43.18 13.47 -27.79
N HIS A 437 43.32 12.92 -26.58
CA HIS A 437 44.54 12.33 -25.96
C HIS A 437 44.18 11.92 -24.52
N GLN A 438 44.01 10.62 -24.26
CA GLN A 438 44.98 9.66 -23.69
C GLN A 438 45.03 9.65 -22.15
N ASP A 439 44.58 8.56 -21.54
CA ASP A 439 45.50 7.68 -20.80
C ASP A 439 44.91 6.25 -20.70
N SER A 440 45.75 5.27 -20.99
CA SER A 440 45.45 3.83 -21.07
C SER A 440 46.49 3.10 -20.23
N GLY A 441 46.07 2.27 -19.29
CA GLY A 441 46.96 1.35 -18.58
C GLY A 441 46.19 0.11 -18.15
N ILE A 442 46.37 -0.98 -18.91
CA ILE A 442 45.92 -2.34 -18.63
C ILE A 442 47.01 -3.03 -17.80
N ASP A 443 46.64 -3.86 -16.83
CA ASP A 443 47.32 -5.15 -16.71
C ASP A 443 46.31 -6.27 -16.47
N ALA A 444 46.51 -7.34 -17.22
CA ALA A 444 45.66 -8.50 -17.36
C ALA A 444 46.41 -9.70 -16.77
N THR A 445 46.32 -9.88 -15.45
CA THR A 445 46.94 -11.04 -14.77
C THR A 445 46.17 -11.68 -13.60
N ASP A 446 44.96 -11.25 -13.25
CA ASP A 446 44.27 -11.79 -12.05
C ASP A 446 42.94 -12.54 -12.32
N LEU A 447 42.95 -13.52 -13.23
CA LEU A 447 41.92 -14.57 -13.24
C LEU A 447 42.54 -15.97 -13.44
N PRO A 448 42.16 -16.96 -12.60
CA PRO A 448 42.83 -18.25 -12.55
C PRO A 448 42.49 -19.17 -13.73
N LYS A 449 43.53 -19.88 -14.18
CA LYS A 449 43.57 -20.88 -15.23
C LYS A 449 42.82 -22.17 -14.85
N LEU A 450 42.10 -22.75 -15.80
CA LEU A 450 41.77 -24.18 -15.85
C LEU A 450 42.31 -24.71 -17.19
N GLU A 451 43.44 -25.41 -17.11
CA GLU A 451 43.93 -26.37 -18.11
C GLU A 451 43.29 -27.74 -17.74
N ASP A 452 42.96 -28.68 -18.62
CA ASP A 452 43.26 -28.80 -20.03
C ASP A 452 42.28 -29.79 -20.69
N ASP A 453 42.09 -29.62 -22.00
CA ASP A 453 41.95 -30.62 -23.06
C ASP A 453 40.97 -31.81 -22.91
N THR A 454 40.12 -32.12 -23.89
CA THR A 454 40.50 -32.32 -25.29
C THR A 454 39.27 -32.30 -26.22
N ARG A 455 39.34 -31.49 -27.29
CA ARG A 455 39.01 -31.75 -28.72
C ARG A 455 37.94 -32.83 -29.04
N THR A 456 36.97 -32.69 -29.96
CA THR A 456 36.96 -31.98 -31.26
C THR A 456 35.57 -32.10 -31.93
N ILE A 457 35.27 -31.12 -32.80
CA ILE A 457 34.48 -31.16 -34.06
C ILE A 457 32.95 -31.11 -33.99
N GLU A 458 32.44 -29.96 -34.44
CA GLU A 458 31.11 -29.71 -34.98
C GLU A 458 30.82 -30.50 -36.28
N SER A 459 29.52 -30.74 -36.50
CA SER A 459 28.80 -30.55 -37.77
C SER A 459 28.07 -31.77 -38.35
N THR A 460 26.76 -31.53 -38.47
CA THR A 460 25.88 -31.83 -39.62
C THR A 460 25.31 -33.24 -39.87
N SER A 461 23.98 -33.25 -39.79
CA SER A 461 23.02 -33.60 -40.86
C SER A 461 22.61 -35.06 -41.12
N VAL A 462 21.29 -35.26 -40.91
CA VAL A 462 20.31 -35.74 -41.90
C VAL A 462 20.31 -37.24 -42.28
N SER A 463 19.19 -37.85 -41.87
CA SER A 463 18.34 -38.80 -42.59
C SER A 463 18.67 -40.29 -42.66
N THR A 464 17.67 -41.03 -42.17
CA THR A 464 16.90 -42.11 -42.83
C THR A 464 17.43 -43.55 -42.85
N ASN A 465 16.48 -44.37 -42.38
CA ASN A 465 15.97 -45.62 -42.96
C ASN A 465 16.42 -46.94 -42.34
N ASN A 466 15.39 -47.53 -41.72
CA ASN A 466 14.85 -48.86 -41.94
C ASN A 466 15.61 -50.10 -41.47
N GLY A 467 14.82 -50.98 -40.85
CA GLY A 467 15.00 -52.42 -40.89
C GLY A 467 15.01 -53.00 -39.49
N SER A 468 13.83 -53.29 -38.93
CA SER A 468 13.19 -54.61 -39.03
C SER A 468 13.64 -55.51 -37.86
N LEU A 469 12.78 -55.63 -36.86
CA LEU A 469 12.06 -56.87 -36.51
C LEU A 469 12.98 -58.06 -36.18
N THR A 470 12.92 -58.52 -34.93
CA THR A 470 12.39 -59.85 -34.62
C THR A 470 11.94 -59.91 -33.16
N SER A 471 10.67 -60.26 -33.03
CA SER A 471 9.92 -60.73 -31.87
C SER A 471 10.37 -62.11 -31.38
N THR A 472 10.23 -62.35 -30.08
CA THR A 472 9.66 -63.55 -29.40
C THR A 472 9.82 -63.30 -27.89
N GLU A 473 8.77 -63.06 -27.09
CA GLU A 473 7.78 -64.05 -26.57
C GLU A 473 8.50 -65.28 -25.97
N GLU A 474 8.28 -65.78 -24.76
CA GLU A 474 7.13 -65.69 -23.85
C GLU A 474 7.47 -66.44 -22.53
N ASN A 475 6.68 -66.18 -21.48
CA ASN A 475 6.19 -67.13 -20.45
C ASN A 475 7.16 -67.73 -19.40
N THR A 476 7.13 -67.24 -18.14
CA THR A 476 6.24 -67.58 -17.00
C THR A 476 6.52 -68.94 -16.36
N THR A 477 6.93 -68.96 -15.08
CA THR A 477 6.28 -69.78 -14.01
C THR A 477 6.74 -69.39 -12.60
N GLU A 478 5.84 -69.64 -11.67
CA GLU A 478 5.73 -69.19 -10.28
C GLU A 478 6.65 -69.91 -9.27
N GLY A 479 6.81 -69.29 -8.07
CA GLY A 479 6.54 -70.03 -6.82
C GLY A 479 7.68 -70.25 -5.80
N SER A 480 7.73 -69.35 -4.81
CA SER A 480 7.91 -69.62 -3.36
C SER A 480 9.28 -70.11 -2.82
N ILE A 481 9.86 -69.34 -1.88
CA ILE A 481 10.00 -69.67 -0.44
C ILE A 481 10.82 -68.57 0.26
N THR A 482 10.34 -68.19 1.44
CA THR A 482 10.79 -67.13 2.37
C THR A 482 12.09 -67.44 3.12
N THR A 483 12.93 -66.42 3.35
CA THR A 483 13.64 -66.07 4.61
C THR A 483 14.29 -64.69 4.41
N ALA A 484 13.74 -63.65 5.01
CA ALA A 484 14.13 -63.06 6.30
C ALA A 484 15.39 -62.15 6.21
N ASP A 485 15.11 -60.86 6.43
CA ASP A 485 15.96 -59.81 7.01
C ASP A 485 17.01 -59.08 6.14
N GLY A 486 16.53 -57.98 5.54
CA GLY A 486 17.20 -56.67 5.57
C GLY A 486 17.42 -55.98 4.21
N PRO A 487 16.65 -54.94 3.87
CA PRO A 487 17.10 -53.93 2.90
C PRO A 487 17.50 -52.66 3.67
N MET A 488 18.78 -52.27 3.71
CA MET A 488 19.44 -51.50 2.64
C MET A 488 18.50 -50.43 2.08
N LEU A 489 18.73 -49.20 2.53
CA LEU A 489 18.12 -47.98 2.00
C LEU A 489 18.28 -47.98 0.48
N SER A 490 17.19 -48.28 -0.23
CA SER A 490 17.02 -47.85 -1.60
C SER A 490 16.79 -46.35 -1.56
N ASP A 491 17.73 -45.59 -2.11
CA ASP A 491 17.52 -44.22 -2.57
C ASP A 491 16.34 -44.21 -3.55
N THR A 492 15.13 -44.09 -3.02
CA THR A 492 14.03 -43.52 -3.77
C THR A 492 14.42 -42.09 -4.07
N THR A 493 14.95 -41.88 -5.27
CA THR A 493 14.96 -40.59 -5.97
C THR A 493 13.53 -40.09 -6.05
N SER A 494 13.08 -39.43 -4.98
CA SER A 494 11.90 -38.58 -4.99
C SER A 494 12.15 -37.44 -5.97
N PRO A 495 11.18 -37.08 -6.83
CA PRO A 495 11.35 -36.00 -7.78
C PRO A 495 11.61 -34.71 -7.00
N SER A 496 12.80 -34.14 -7.14
CA SER A 496 13.20 -32.90 -6.46
C SER A 496 12.42 -31.72 -7.07
N SER A 497 11.20 -31.49 -6.62
CA SER A 497 10.51 -30.22 -6.86
C SER A 497 11.18 -29.16 -5.97
N HIS A 498 12.14 -28.42 -6.53
CA HIS A 498 12.89 -27.36 -5.85
C HIS A 498 11.96 -26.29 -5.26
N THR A 499 11.51 -26.51 -4.02
CA THR A 499 10.85 -25.47 -3.23
C THR A 499 11.92 -24.51 -2.73
N PRO A 500 11.85 -23.20 -3.05
CA PRO A 500 12.84 -22.25 -2.58
C PRO A 500 12.77 -22.15 -1.05
N SER A 501 13.94 -22.11 -0.42
CA SER A 501 14.05 -21.87 1.02
C SER A 501 13.94 -20.38 1.33
N PRO A 502 13.48 -20.01 2.54
CA PRO A 502 13.58 -18.63 3.03
C PRO A 502 15.02 -18.10 2.93
N HIS A 503 15.17 -16.80 2.71
CA HIS A 503 16.50 -16.19 2.74
C HIS A 503 17.06 -16.20 4.18
N PRO A 504 18.38 -16.37 4.35
CA PRO A 504 19.00 -16.25 5.65
C PRO A 504 18.82 -14.81 6.19
N ARG A 505 18.74 -14.69 7.51
CA ARG A 505 18.73 -13.38 8.17
C ARG A 505 20.03 -12.66 7.87
N ARG A 506 19.92 -11.48 7.26
CA ARG A 506 21.01 -10.57 6.99
C ARG A 506 20.45 -9.18 6.77
N LEU A 507 21.20 -8.16 7.15
CA LEU A 507 20.83 -6.78 6.87
C LEU A 507 20.84 -6.48 5.35
N VAL A 508 19.65 -6.25 4.81
CA VAL A 508 19.42 -5.69 3.46
C VAL A 508 18.55 -4.46 3.63
N VAL A 509 18.95 -3.31 3.10
CA VAL A 509 18.17 -2.08 3.24
C VAL A 509 17.63 -1.63 1.90
N LYS A 510 16.31 -1.46 1.82
CA LYS A 510 15.63 -0.88 0.65
C LYS A 510 14.86 0.35 1.07
N THR A 511 14.94 1.41 0.27
CA THR A 511 14.22 2.65 0.55
C THR A 511 13.34 3.09 -0.62
N ALA A 512 12.19 3.69 -0.30
CA ALA A 512 11.28 4.27 -1.26
C ALA A 512 10.72 5.60 -0.75
N ILE A 513 10.98 6.69 -1.46
CA ILE A 513 10.37 7.99 -1.18
C ILE A 513 9.27 8.25 -2.20
N MET A 514 8.04 8.25 -1.74
CA MET A 514 6.86 8.53 -2.57
C MET A 514 6.85 10.02 -2.93
N PRO A 515 6.70 10.37 -4.22
CA PRO A 515 6.77 11.75 -4.67
C PRO A 515 5.55 12.55 -4.19
N LYS A 516 5.67 13.88 -4.25
CA LYS A 516 4.54 14.80 -4.06
C LYS A 516 3.31 14.31 -4.87
N PRO A 517 2.10 14.26 -4.28
CA PRO A 517 1.68 14.84 -3.00
C PRO A 517 1.78 13.91 -1.78
N ALA A 518 2.51 12.79 -1.85
CA ALA A 518 2.53 11.79 -0.79
C ALA A 518 3.07 12.33 0.54
N ALA A 519 2.22 12.30 1.57
CA ALA A 519 2.53 12.70 2.94
C ALA A 519 2.42 11.51 3.92
N HIS A 520 2.14 11.77 5.21
CA HIS A 520 2.05 10.74 6.24
C HIS A 520 0.93 9.71 6.02
N SER A 521 -0.11 10.08 5.26
CA SER A 521 -1.27 9.23 4.93
C SER A 521 -1.04 8.26 3.77
N LEU A 522 0.18 8.16 3.24
CA LEU A 522 0.50 7.36 2.04
C LEU A 522 0.08 5.88 2.13
N LEU A 523 -0.07 5.36 3.35
CA LEU A 523 -0.50 3.98 3.59
C LEU A 523 -1.90 3.68 3.03
N PHE A 524 -2.81 4.64 3.09
CA PHE A 524 -4.21 4.47 2.70
C PHE A 524 -4.67 5.45 1.62
N ALA A 525 -3.78 6.33 1.15
CA ALA A 525 -4.08 7.18 0.01
C ALA A 525 -4.20 6.32 -1.27
N PRO A 526 -5.27 6.49 -2.09
CA PRO A 526 -5.46 5.69 -3.31
C PRO A 526 -4.26 5.77 -4.27
N SER A 527 -3.65 6.95 -4.36
CA SER A 527 -2.50 7.24 -5.23
C SER A 527 -1.21 6.51 -4.86
N THR A 528 -1.06 6.04 -3.62
CA THR A 528 0.22 5.50 -3.12
C THR A 528 0.10 4.12 -2.48
N SER A 529 -1.05 3.78 -1.89
CA SER A 529 -1.26 2.50 -1.21
C SER A 529 -1.01 1.28 -2.12
N ARG A 530 -1.40 1.35 -3.39
CA ARG A 530 -1.15 0.31 -4.41
C ARG A 530 0.32 0.16 -4.75
N ILE A 531 1.03 1.29 -4.86
CA ILE A 531 2.48 1.33 -5.09
C ILE A 531 3.20 0.70 -3.91
N ILE A 532 2.83 1.09 -2.69
CA ILE A 532 3.39 0.56 -1.45
C ILE A 532 3.16 -0.95 -1.34
N ALA A 533 1.95 -1.43 -1.62
CA ALA A 533 1.65 -2.86 -1.61
C ALA A 533 2.49 -3.64 -2.62
N GLY A 534 2.66 -3.12 -3.84
CA GLY A 534 3.50 -3.73 -4.86
C GLY A 534 4.98 -3.78 -4.46
N LEU A 535 5.54 -2.68 -3.96
CA LEU A 535 6.92 -2.61 -3.49
C LEU A 535 7.18 -3.56 -2.31
N ILE A 536 6.24 -3.63 -1.36
CA ILE A 536 6.32 -4.56 -0.23
C ILE A 536 6.27 -6.01 -0.72
N GLY A 537 5.35 -6.34 -1.63
CA GLY A 537 5.21 -7.69 -2.19
C GLY A 537 6.48 -8.15 -2.93
N THR A 538 7.09 -7.28 -3.72
CA THR A 538 8.39 -7.55 -4.36
C THR A 538 9.50 -7.71 -3.31
N PHE A 539 9.56 -6.83 -2.31
CA PHE A 539 10.58 -6.92 -1.27
C PHE A 539 10.49 -8.23 -0.47
N PHE A 540 9.27 -8.68 -0.16
CA PHE A 540 9.03 -9.96 0.49
C PHE A 540 9.59 -11.13 -0.32
N ALA A 541 9.30 -11.18 -1.62
CA ALA A 541 9.76 -12.23 -2.52
C ALA A 541 11.29 -12.22 -2.70
N ASP A 542 11.88 -11.05 -2.91
CA ASP A 542 13.28 -10.94 -3.33
C ASP A 542 14.28 -11.05 -2.16
N TYR A 543 13.86 -10.67 -0.95
CA TYR A 543 14.80 -10.50 0.16
C TYR A 543 14.42 -11.23 1.45
N ILE A 544 13.17 -11.67 1.61
CA ILE A 544 12.72 -12.38 2.83
C ILE A 544 12.48 -13.86 2.53
N ASP A 545 11.53 -14.16 1.66
CA ASP A 545 11.13 -15.52 1.35
C ASP A 545 10.55 -15.56 -0.08
N PRO A 546 11.25 -16.22 -1.03
CA PRO A 546 10.79 -16.33 -2.41
C PRO A 546 9.41 -16.97 -2.54
N ARG A 547 8.98 -17.75 -1.54
CA ARG A 547 7.64 -18.36 -1.50
C ARG A 547 6.53 -17.32 -1.33
N LEU A 548 6.84 -16.10 -0.90
CA LEU A 548 5.89 -14.97 -0.84
C LEU A 548 5.65 -14.34 -2.22
N SER A 549 6.40 -14.76 -3.25
CA SER A 549 6.11 -14.40 -4.63
C SER A 549 4.80 -15.04 -5.07
N LEU A 550 3.80 -14.21 -5.36
CA LEU A 550 2.53 -14.68 -5.91
C LEU A 550 2.74 -15.44 -7.23
N ALA A 551 3.70 -15.00 -8.02
CA ALA A 551 4.13 -15.63 -9.24
C ALA A 551 4.58 -17.09 -9.00
N TRP A 552 5.45 -17.29 -7.99
CA TRP A 552 5.90 -18.62 -7.59
C TRP A 552 4.76 -19.46 -7.02
N GLN A 553 3.95 -18.92 -6.10
CA GLN A 553 2.82 -19.65 -5.49
C GLN A 553 1.82 -20.11 -6.55
N LEU A 554 1.50 -19.23 -7.49
CA LEU A 554 0.59 -19.54 -8.57
C LEU A 554 1.11 -20.64 -9.49
N ASN A 555 2.44 -20.73 -9.67
CA ASN A 555 3.09 -21.81 -10.41
C ASN A 555 3.08 -23.12 -9.60
N TYR A 556 3.53 -23.07 -8.35
CA TYR A 556 3.56 -24.22 -7.43
C TYR A 556 2.17 -24.84 -7.22
N LEU A 557 1.13 -24.01 -7.18
CA LEU A 557 -0.27 -24.44 -6.97
C LEU A 557 -0.97 -24.82 -8.27
N SER A 558 -0.35 -24.62 -9.44
CA SER A 558 -0.81 -25.27 -10.68
C SER A 558 -0.41 -26.74 -10.64
N THR A 559 -1.27 -27.59 -10.09
CA THR A 559 -1.26 -29.00 -10.46
C THR A 559 -1.79 -29.13 -11.88
N GLU A 560 -0.91 -29.34 -12.85
CA GLU A 560 -1.25 -29.85 -14.18
C GLU A 560 -1.97 -31.20 -13.99
N GLY A 561 -3.26 -31.29 -14.31
CA GLY A 561 -3.96 -32.58 -14.16
C GLY A 561 -5.50 -32.57 -14.16
N LYS A 562 -6.18 -31.42 -14.21
CA LYS A 562 -7.65 -31.39 -14.44
C LYS A 562 -8.02 -30.25 -15.38
N TRP A 563 -7.76 -30.46 -16.67
CA TRP A 563 -7.81 -29.38 -17.66
C TRP A 563 -9.21 -29.07 -18.25
N ASP A 564 -10.19 -29.99 -18.25
CA ASP A 564 -11.25 -29.87 -19.27
C ASP A 564 -12.58 -29.21 -18.86
N VAL A 565 -13.13 -29.44 -17.66
CA VAL A 565 -14.58 -29.13 -17.47
C VAL A 565 -14.83 -27.77 -16.80
N LYS A 566 -14.19 -27.47 -15.66
CA LYS A 566 -14.42 -26.20 -14.93
C LYS A 566 -13.86 -24.97 -15.65
N ASN A 567 -12.80 -25.16 -16.45
CA ASN A 567 -12.25 -24.08 -17.26
C ASN A 567 -13.15 -23.74 -18.44
N LEU A 568 -13.89 -24.72 -18.99
CA LEU A 568 -14.77 -24.53 -20.13
C LEU A 568 -16.02 -23.70 -19.79
N GLU A 569 -16.74 -24.01 -18.71
CA GLU A 569 -17.91 -23.21 -18.30
C GLU A 569 -17.53 -21.75 -18.05
N LYS A 570 -16.43 -21.54 -17.33
CA LYS A 570 -15.88 -20.21 -17.06
C LYS A 570 -15.46 -19.51 -18.36
N TRP A 571 -14.85 -20.24 -19.30
CA TRP A 571 -14.48 -19.71 -20.60
C TRP A 571 -15.71 -19.37 -21.46
N LYS A 572 -16.76 -20.19 -21.44
CA LYS A 572 -18.03 -19.93 -22.15
C LYS A 572 -18.72 -18.68 -21.61
N ALA A 573 -18.77 -18.52 -20.29
CA ALA A 573 -19.35 -17.34 -19.63
C ALA A 573 -18.58 -16.02 -19.91
N VAL A 574 -17.34 -16.10 -20.40
CA VAL A 574 -16.55 -14.91 -20.74
C VAL A 574 -16.94 -14.42 -22.13
N ARG A 575 -17.25 -13.12 -22.25
CA ARG A 575 -17.50 -12.47 -23.54
C ARG A 575 -16.32 -12.72 -24.52
N PRO A 576 -16.56 -13.16 -25.76
CA PRO A 576 -15.49 -13.50 -26.70
C PRO A 576 -14.50 -12.36 -26.97
N VAL A 577 -14.99 -11.20 -27.39
CA VAL A 577 -14.21 -10.01 -27.80
C VAL A 577 -14.74 -8.77 -27.07
N SER A 578 -13.85 -7.87 -26.64
CA SER A 578 -14.21 -6.61 -25.96
C SER A 578 -14.75 -5.54 -26.91
N GLU A 579 -15.23 -4.44 -26.33
CA GLU A 579 -15.37 -3.17 -27.06
C GLU A 579 -13.98 -2.65 -27.52
N PRO A 580 -13.91 -1.70 -28.48
CA PRO A 580 -12.66 -1.05 -28.84
C PRO A 580 -11.96 -0.44 -27.63
N ILE A 581 -10.64 -0.60 -27.55
CA ILE A 581 -9.80 -0.05 -26.49
C ILE A 581 -8.81 0.91 -27.13
N ALA A 582 -8.93 2.19 -26.76
CA ALA A 582 -8.09 3.30 -27.21
C ALA A 582 -7.90 3.40 -28.74
N GLY A 583 -8.86 2.91 -29.53
CA GLY A 583 -8.79 2.91 -31.00
C GLY A 583 -7.68 2.03 -31.59
N VAL A 584 -7.04 1.17 -30.79
CA VAL A 584 -5.95 0.29 -31.23
C VAL A 584 -6.30 -1.17 -31.04
N PHE A 585 -6.93 -1.52 -29.91
CA PHE A 585 -7.04 -2.92 -29.50
C PHE A 585 -8.47 -3.41 -29.33
N ARG A 586 -8.61 -4.73 -29.35
CA ARG A 586 -9.71 -5.46 -28.70
C ARG A 586 -9.13 -6.60 -27.87
N ALA A 587 -9.53 -6.70 -26.60
CA ALA A 587 -9.18 -7.81 -25.73
C ALA A 587 -10.10 -9.00 -25.97
N MET A 588 -9.53 -10.20 -26.08
CA MET A 588 -10.30 -11.43 -26.35
C MET A 588 -9.89 -12.59 -25.44
N LYS A 589 -10.82 -13.54 -25.26
CA LYS A 589 -10.48 -14.88 -24.74
C LYS A 589 -9.88 -15.72 -25.86
N THR A 590 -9.07 -16.73 -25.51
CA THR A 590 -8.52 -17.67 -26.51
C THR A 590 -9.64 -18.30 -27.33
N LEU A 591 -9.40 -18.54 -28.62
CA LEU A 591 -10.31 -19.33 -29.44
C LEU A 591 -10.20 -20.82 -29.09
N ARG A 592 -11.14 -21.62 -29.59
CA ARG A 592 -11.09 -23.10 -29.56
C ARG A 592 -11.55 -23.64 -30.90
N GLU A 593 -10.91 -24.68 -31.41
CA GLU A 593 -11.26 -25.25 -32.73
C GLU A 593 -12.67 -25.84 -32.76
N VAL A 594 -13.05 -26.50 -31.66
CA VAL A 594 -14.30 -27.30 -31.54
C VAL A 594 -15.46 -26.54 -30.89
N ASP A 595 -15.35 -25.22 -30.70
CA ASP A 595 -16.45 -24.43 -30.14
C ASP A 595 -17.47 -24.06 -31.23
N GLU A 596 -18.70 -23.68 -30.85
CA GLU A 596 -19.72 -23.29 -31.84
C GLU A 596 -19.68 -21.79 -32.14
N GLU A 597 -19.23 -20.96 -31.20
CA GLU A 597 -19.35 -19.50 -31.29
C GLU A 597 -18.01 -18.77 -31.46
N HIS A 598 -16.92 -19.28 -30.87
CA HIS A 598 -15.62 -18.60 -30.83
C HIS A 598 -14.47 -19.47 -31.38
N THR A 599 -14.62 -19.82 -32.66
CA THR A 599 -13.62 -20.52 -33.49
C THR A 599 -12.94 -19.57 -34.47
N PRO A 600 -11.78 -19.93 -35.05
CA PRO A 600 -11.14 -19.15 -36.10
C PRO A 600 -12.09 -18.78 -37.26
N LYS A 601 -12.86 -19.77 -37.78
CA LYS A 601 -13.79 -19.59 -38.90
C LYS A 601 -14.94 -18.63 -38.59
N VAL A 602 -15.53 -18.76 -37.40
CA VAL A 602 -16.63 -17.88 -36.97
C VAL A 602 -16.10 -16.47 -36.71
N LEU A 603 -14.90 -16.36 -36.11
CA LEU A 603 -14.28 -15.07 -35.84
C LEU A 603 -13.97 -14.31 -37.12
N THR A 604 -13.28 -14.93 -38.09
CA THR A 604 -12.92 -14.26 -39.35
C THR A 604 -14.15 -13.81 -40.12
N LYS A 605 -15.22 -14.62 -40.14
CA LYS A 605 -16.49 -14.23 -40.76
C LYS A 605 -17.14 -13.01 -40.08
N ASN A 606 -17.22 -13.01 -38.75
CA ASN A 606 -17.96 -11.97 -38.01
C ASN A 606 -17.15 -10.69 -37.78
N TRP A 607 -15.82 -10.78 -37.84
CA TRP A 607 -14.89 -9.69 -37.51
C TRP A 607 -14.02 -9.25 -38.70
N ALA A 608 -14.29 -9.72 -39.90
CA ALA A 608 -13.68 -9.21 -41.13
C ALA A 608 -13.76 -7.67 -41.21
N GLY A 609 -12.63 -7.04 -41.51
CA GLY A 609 -12.50 -5.57 -41.59
C GLY A 609 -12.55 -4.83 -40.24
N LYS A 610 -12.90 -5.52 -39.14
CA LYS A 610 -12.87 -4.97 -37.77
C LYS A 610 -11.63 -5.39 -37.00
N LEU A 611 -11.04 -6.53 -37.35
CA LEU A 611 -9.77 -7.01 -36.83
C LEU A 611 -8.78 -7.13 -37.99
N CYS A 612 -7.55 -6.64 -37.80
CA CYS A 612 -6.48 -6.76 -38.79
C CYS A 612 -5.44 -7.82 -38.40
N ALA A 613 -5.25 -8.05 -37.10
CA ALA A 613 -4.31 -9.02 -36.57
C ALA A 613 -4.77 -9.53 -35.19
N ILE A 614 -4.26 -10.68 -34.79
CA ILE A 614 -4.41 -11.27 -33.46
C ILE A 614 -3.03 -11.56 -32.89
N ILE A 615 -2.78 -11.05 -31.68
CA ILE A 615 -1.59 -11.36 -30.89
C ILE A 615 -2.01 -12.34 -29.78
N ASP A 616 -1.52 -13.57 -29.89
CA ASP A 616 -1.66 -14.60 -28.88
C ASP A 616 -0.52 -14.50 -27.86
N ILE A 617 -0.85 -14.02 -26.66
CA ILE A 617 0.12 -13.86 -25.58
C ILE A 617 0.18 -15.07 -24.62
N SER A 618 -0.46 -16.19 -24.95
CA SER A 618 -0.39 -17.42 -24.16
C SER A 618 0.95 -18.15 -24.33
N HIS A 619 1.37 -18.91 -23.31
CA HIS A 619 2.63 -19.65 -23.35
C HIS A 619 2.51 -20.89 -24.26
N ASP A 620 1.50 -21.70 -23.99
CA ASP A 620 1.26 -22.97 -24.69
C ASP A 620 0.83 -22.77 -26.14
N ASN A 621 0.96 -23.79 -26.97
CA ASN A 621 0.40 -23.78 -28.31
C ASN A 621 -1.12 -23.55 -28.26
N PRO A 622 -1.68 -22.77 -29.19
CA PRO A 622 -3.11 -22.47 -29.22
C PRO A 622 -3.93 -23.75 -29.39
N VAL A 623 -5.09 -23.80 -28.73
CA VAL A 623 -6.07 -24.91 -28.84
C VAL A 623 -6.98 -24.77 -30.08
N TYR A 624 -6.46 -24.11 -31.11
CA TYR A 624 -7.10 -23.81 -32.39
C TYR A 624 -6.01 -23.66 -33.46
N ASP A 625 -6.35 -23.86 -34.73
CA ASP A 625 -5.42 -23.68 -35.83
C ASP A 625 -5.34 -22.20 -36.24
N PRO A 626 -4.19 -21.52 -36.08
CA PRO A 626 -4.02 -20.15 -36.50
C PRO A 626 -4.20 -19.93 -38.01
N LYS A 627 -3.99 -20.96 -38.85
CA LYS A 627 -4.16 -20.84 -40.31
C LYS A 627 -5.57 -20.43 -40.69
N GLY A 628 -6.57 -20.90 -39.94
CA GLY A 628 -7.96 -20.50 -40.15
C GLY A 628 -8.23 -19.01 -39.93
N LEU A 629 -7.37 -18.30 -39.18
CA LEU A 629 -7.41 -16.85 -39.04
C LEU A 629 -6.80 -16.16 -40.28
N GLU A 630 -5.65 -16.64 -40.72
CA GLU A 630 -4.89 -16.08 -41.85
C GLU A 630 -5.64 -16.24 -43.17
N GLU A 631 -6.25 -17.40 -43.41
CA GLU A 631 -7.13 -17.67 -44.56
C GLU A 631 -8.32 -16.70 -44.61
N GLY A 632 -8.80 -16.25 -43.44
CA GLY A 632 -9.86 -15.27 -43.30
C GLY A 632 -9.38 -13.82 -43.29
N GLY A 633 -8.11 -13.56 -43.60
CA GLY A 633 -7.52 -12.22 -43.73
C GLY A 633 -7.12 -11.55 -42.41
N ILE A 634 -7.08 -12.29 -41.29
CA ILE A 634 -6.62 -11.79 -39.99
C ILE A 634 -5.25 -12.40 -39.68
N LEU A 635 -4.22 -11.56 -39.58
CA LEU A 635 -2.87 -12.04 -39.26
C LEU A 635 -2.81 -12.66 -37.87
N TYR A 636 -1.98 -13.69 -37.70
CA TYR A 636 -1.69 -14.28 -36.40
C TYR A 636 -0.24 -14.03 -35.97
N HIS A 637 -0.05 -13.58 -34.74
CA HIS A 637 1.25 -13.40 -34.12
C HIS A 637 1.29 -14.09 -32.75
N LYS A 638 2.22 -15.03 -32.57
CA LYS A 638 2.50 -15.64 -31.27
C LYS A 638 3.50 -14.78 -30.51
N PHE A 639 3.16 -14.43 -29.26
CA PHE A 639 4.01 -13.67 -28.35
C PHE A 639 4.02 -14.38 -26.98
N PRO A 640 4.77 -15.47 -26.79
CA PRO A 640 4.65 -16.30 -25.61
C PRO A 640 5.10 -15.55 -24.34
N THR A 641 4.29 -15.58 -23.29
CA THR A 641 4.60 -14.91 -22.00
C THR A 641 4.43 -15.84 -20.82
N VAL A 642 5.12 -15.54 -19.71
CA VAL A 642 5.00 -16.30 -18.48
C VAL A 642 3.59 -16.18 -17.89
N SER A 643 2.96 -17.32 -17.66
CA SER A 643 1.59 -17.37 -17.13
C SER A 643 1.52 -16.84 -15.71
N LYS A 644 0.43 -16.13 -15.41
CA LYS A 644 0.05 -15.67 -14.05
C LYS A 644 0.98 -14.63 -13.42
N GLN A 645 1.97 -14.09 -14.14
CA GLN A 645 2.85 -13.01 -13.67
C GLN A 645 2.65 -11.72 -14.50
N PRO A 646 2.85 -10.53 -13.93
CA PRO A 646 2.89 -9.29 -14.69
C PRO A 646 4.08 -9.29 -15.67
N PRO A 647 3.88 -8.97 -16.96
CA PRO A 647 4.95 -8.86 -17.95
C PRO A 647 6.07 -7.92 -17.52
N GLN A 648 7.32 -8.31 -17.73
CA GLN A 648 8.51 -7.52 -17.43
C GLN A 648 8.65 -6.33 -18.40
N SER A 649 9.48 -5.33 -18.04
CA SER A 649 9.65 -4.15 -18.89
C SER A 649 10.22 -4.48 -20.28
N ALA A 650 11.10 -5.48 -20.37
CA ALA A 650 11.62 -5.97 -21.65
C ALA A 650 10.51 -6.61 -22.51
N GLU A 651 9.71 -7.51 -21.94
CA GLU A 651 8.57 -8.13 -22.65
C GLU A 651 7.54 -7.08 -23.10
N VAL A 652 7.29 -6.05 -22.28
CA VAL A 652 6.38 -4.95 -22.65
C VAL A 652 6.93 -4.16 -23.84
N LYS A 653 8.24 -3.87 -23.86
CA LYS A 653 8.87 -3.19 -24.99
C LYS A 653 8.77 -4.01 -26.28
N GLU A 654 9.09 -5.30 -26.22
CA GLU A 654 8.97 -6.20 -27.37
C GLU A 654 7.53 -6.30 -27.89
N PHE A 655 6.56 -6.37 -26.99
CA PHE A 655 5.14 -6.33 -27.35
C PHE A 655 4.77 -5.01 -28.04
N PHE A 656 5.29 -3.87 -27.59
CA PHE A 656 5.05 -2.58 -28.24
C PHE A 656 5.63 -2.55 -29.64
N ASP A 657 6.86 -3.01 -29.81
CA ASP A 657 7.53 -3.03 -31.11
C ASP A 657 6.73 -3.90 -32.11
N LEU A 658 6.18 -5.03 -31.66
CA LEU A 658 5.26 -5.85 -32.46
C LEU A 658 3.97 -5.11 -32.82
N VAL A 659 3.31 -4.45 -31.87
CA VAL A 659 2.09 -3.68 -32.12
C VAL A 659 2.35 -2.53 -33.09
N ASP A 660 3.43 -1.79 -32.88
CA ASP A 660 3.81 -0.64 -33.70
C ASP A 660 4.13 -1.09 -35.14
N LYS A 661 4.79 -2.25 -35.30
CA LYS A 661 5.00 -2.89 -36.60
C LYS A 661 3.68 -3.22 -37.30
N ILE A 662 2.74 -3.90 -36.62
CA ILE A 662 1.44 -4.25 -37.20
C ILE A 662 0.66 -2.99 -37.61
N ARG A 663 0.70 -1.94 -36.80
CA ARG A 663 0.03 -0.67 -37.10
C ARG A 663 0.65 0.05 -38.29
N ALA A 664 1.96 -0.01 -38.45
CA ALA A 664 2.68 0.61 -39.56
C ALA A 664 2.29 0.01 -40.93
N GLU A 665 1.76 -1.21 -40.97
CA GLU A 665 1.24 -1.83 -42.20
C GLU A 665 -0.07 -1.19 -42.70
N GLY A 666 -0.72 -0.33 -41.91
CA GLY A 666 -1.88 0.45 -42.35
C GLY A 666 -3.14 -0.37 -42.66
N ARG A 667 -3.21 -1.62 -42.19
CA ARG A 667 -4.36 -2.50 -42.43
C ARG A 667 -5.61 -2.00 -41.69
N PRO A 668 -6.80 -2.01 -42.32
CA PRO A 668 -8.03 -1.58 -41.67
C PRO A 668 -8.43 -2.57 -40.56
N GLY A 669 -8.83 -2.05 -39.40
CA GLY A 669 -9.25 -2.84 -38.24
C GLY A 669 -8.36 -2.65 -37.02
N LEU A 670 -8.75 -3.28 -35.92
CA LEU A 670 -8.05 -3.23 -34.64
C LEU A 670 -7.25 -4.50 -34.40
N ILE A 671 -6.32 -4.46 -33.44
CA ILE A 671 -5.51 -5.61 -33.06
C ILE A 671 -6.22 -6.38 -31.93
N GLY A 672 -6.57 -7.63 -32.20
CA GLY A 672 -7.05 -8.57 -31.19
C GLY A 672 -5.90 -9.03 -30.31
N VAL A 673 -6.05 -9.04 -28.99
CA VAL A 673 -5.03 -9.57 -28.08
C VAL A 673 -5.68 -10.53 -27.09
N HIS A 674 -5.20 -11.77 -27.02
CA HIS A 674 -5.71 -12.74 -26.05
C HIS A 674 -4.60 -13.44 -25.27
N CYS A 675 -4.89 -13.66 -23.99
CA CYS A 675 -4.29 -14.76 -23.24
C CYS A 675 -5.29 -15.92 -23.22
N HIS A 676 -5.56 -16.53 -22.07
CA HIS A 676 -6.62 -17.52 -21.96
C HIS A 676 -8.02 -16.87 -21.87
N TYR A 677 -8.22 -15.92 -20.94
CA TYR A 677 -9.53 -15.25 -20.74
C TYR A 677 -9.57 -13.78 -21.21
N GLY A 678 -8.42 -13.18 -21.52
CA GLY A 678 -8.36 -11.78 -21.98
C GLY A 678 -8.57 -10.72 -20.90
N PHE A 679 -8.06 -10.94 -19.68
CA PHE A 679 -8.20 -9.98 -18.56
C PHE A 679 -6.86 -9.48 -18.02
N ASN A 680 -6.09 -10.31 -17.30
CA ASN A 680 -4.93 -9.82 -16.54
C ASN A 680 -3.72 -9.48 -17.40
N ARG A 681 -3.08 -10.47 -18.03
CA ARG A 681 -1.91 -10.23 -18.91
C ARG A 681 -2.28 -9.35 -20.09
N THR A 682 -3.42 -9.64 -20.73
CA THR A 682 -3.97 -8.83 -21.82
C THR A 682 -4.17 -7.38 -21.38
N GLY A 683 -4.86 -7.16 -20.25
CA GLY A 683 -5.04 -5.82 -19.71
C GLY A 683 -3.74 -5.14 -19.36
N PHE A 684 -2.76 -5.85 -18.81
CA PHE A 684 -1.46 -5.28 -18.47
C PHE A 684 -0.71 -4.74 -19.68
N PHE A 685 -0.59 -5.52 -20.77
CA PHE A 685 0.04 -5.05 -22.01
C PHE A 685 -0.71 -3.87 -22.63
N LEU A 686 -2.04 -3.97 -22.73
CA LEU A 686 -2.87 -2.94 -23.34
C LEU A 686 -2.82 -1.63 -22.55
N VAL A 687 -2.93 -1.71 -21.21
CA VAL A 687 -2.81 -0.56 -20.32
C VAL A 687 -1.41 0.06 -20.41
N SER A 688 -0.37 -0.77 -20.41
CA SER A 688 1.02 -0.31 -20.59
C SER A 688 1.19 0.45 -21.91
N TYR A 689 0.62 -0.06 -23.01
CA TYR A 689 0.68 0.60 -24.32
C TYR A 689 -0.07 1.94 -24.32
N MET A 690 -1.26 1.99 -23.72
CA MET A 690 -2.03 3.24 -23.59
C MET A 690 -1.22 4.32 -22.83
N ILE A 691 -0.49 3.93 -21.79
CA ILE A 691 0.34 4.85 -21.01
C ILE A 691 1.56 5.31 -21.81
N GLU A 692 2.38 4.38 -22.31
CA GLU A 692 3.68 4.70 -22.91
C GLU A 692 3.61 5.20 -24.36
N ARG A 693 2.62 4.76 -25.15
CA ARG A 693 2.49 5.12 -26.58
C ARG A 693 1.37 6.12 -26.85
N LEU A 694 0.32 6.14 -26.02
CA LEU A 694 -0.84 7.02 -26.23
C LEU A 694 -0.96 8.14 -25.18
N GLY A 695 -0.07 8.19 -24.19
CA GLY A 695 0.00 9.27 -23.21
C GLY A 695 -1.12 9.26 -22.16
N TYR A 696 -1.80 8.12 -21.95
CA TYR A 696 -2.83 8.00 -20.92
C TYR A 696 -2.21 8.07 -19.53
N ARG A 697 -2.96 8.60 -18.57
CA ARG A 697 -2.63 8.42 -17.16
C ARG A 697 -2.90 6.99 -16.73
N VAL A 698 -2.20 6.52 -15.69
CA VAL A 698 -2.32 5.14 -15.20
C VAL A 698 -3.77 4.81 -14.82
N GLU A 699 -4.44 5.73 -14.11
CA GLU A 699 -5.83 5.56 -13.69
C GLU A 699 -6.76 5.47 -14.92
N ASP A 700 -6.65 6.44 -15.84
CA ASP A 700 -7.50 6.53 -17.03
C ASP A 700 -7.34 5.31 -17.94
N ALA A 701 -6.11 4.77 -18.07
CA ALA A 701 -5.83 3.59 -18.86
C ALA A 701 -6.46 2.32 -18.26
N ILE A 702 -6.36 2.15 -16.93
CA ILE A 702 -6.99 1.03 -16.22
C ILE A 702 -8.51 1.11 -16.36
N ASP A 703 -9.09 2.30 -16.17
CA ASP A 703 -10.53 2.52 -16.27
C ASP A 703 -11.05 2.30 -17.69
N THR A 704 -10.31 2.77 -18.70
CA THR A 704 -10.63 2.52 -20.12
C THR A 704 -10.67 1.02 -20.43
N PHE A 705 -9.69 0.26 -19.93
CA PHE A 705 -9.69 -1.19 -20.09
C PHE A 705 -10.85 -1.85 -19.34
N GLN A 706 -11.13 -1.43 -18.10
CA GLN A 706 -12.23 -1.96 -17.30
C GLN A 706 -13.60 -1.74 -17.94
N GLN A 707 -13.85 -0.56 -18.50
CA GLN A 707 -15.10 -0.24 -19.19
C GLN A 707 -15.27 -1.09 -20.44
N ALA A 708 -14.22 -1.22 -21.26
CA ALA A 708 -14.28 -2.00 -22.49
C ALA A 708 -14.29 -3.52 -22.25
N ARG A 709 -13.71 -4.00 -21.15
CA ARG A 709 -13.61 -5.43 -20.79
C ARG A 709 -13.96 -5.67 -19.32
N PRO A 710 -15.23 -5.51 -18.88
CA PRO A 710 -15.60 -5.65 -17.47
C PRO A 710 -15.27 -7.05 -16.91
N PRO A 711 -14.74 -7.16 -15.67
CA PRO A 711 -14.49 -6.08 -14.69
C PRO A 711 -13.09 -5.46 -14.81
N GLY A 712 -12.38 -5.62 -15.92
CA GLY A 712 -11.00 -5.18 -16.10
C GLY A 712 -9.96 -6.20 -15.62
N ILE A 713 -8.78 -5.72 -15.25
CA ILE A 713 -7.72 -6.55 -14.65
C ILE A 713 -8.24 -7.06 -13.30
N ARG A 714 -8.30 -8.39 -13.14
CA ARG A 714 -8.96 -9.02 -11.98
C ARG A 714 -8.02 -9.20 -10.79
N HIS A 715 -6.74 -9.40 -11.04
CA HIS A 715 -5.77 -9.69 -9.98
C HIS A 715 -5.04 -8.42 -9.56
N SER A 716 -5.08 -8.12 -8.25
CA SER A 716 -4.53 -6.87 -7.70
C SER A 716 -3.05 -6.70 -7.98
N HIS A 717 -2.24 -7.76 -7.95
CA HIS A 717 -0.80 -7.66 -8.19
C HIS A 717 -0.43 -7.15 -9.60
N PHE A 718 -1.28 -7.37 -10.62
CA PHE A 718 -1.08 -6.76 -11.95
C PHE A 718 -1.34 -5.26 -11.91
N ILE A 719 -2.39 -4.83 -11.21
CA ILE A 719 -2.72 -3.41 -11.02
C ILE A 719 -1.62 -2.73 -10.20
N ASP A 720 -1.22 -3.33 -9.08
CA ASP A 720 -0.16 -2.84 -8.21
C ASP A 720 1.15 -2.68 -9.02
N ALA A 721 1.50 -3.67 -9.86
CA ALA A 721 2.68 -3.59 -10.74
C ALA A 721 2.59 -2.45 -11.77
N LEU A 722 1.42 -2.15 -12.33
CA LEU A 722 1.23 -0.99 -13.24
C LEU A 722 1.47 0.33 -12.51
N TYR A 723 0.87 0.51 -11.33
CA TYR A 723 1.09 1.71 -10.52
C TYR A 723 2.57 1.86 -10.10
N VAL A 724 3.22 0.76 -9.73
CA VAL A 724 4.65 0.75 -9.39
C VAL A 724 5.50 1.13 -10.60
N ARG A 725 5.20 0.61 -11.80
CA ARG A 725 5.96 0.85 -13.03
C ARG A 725 5.84 2.29 -13.52
N TYR A 726 4.64 2.86 -13.45
CA TYR A 726 4.31 4.14 -14.06
C TYR A 726 4.18 5.29 -13.04
N CYS A 727 4.64 5.11 -11.80
CA CYS A 727 4.70 6.20 -10.83
C CYS A 727 5.82 7.19 -11.17
N GLN A 728 5.44 8.35 -11.69
CA GLN A 728 6.36 9.45 -11.99
C GLN A 728 6.98 10.02 -10.71
N GLY A 729 8.30 10.19 -10.68
CA GLY A 729 9.01 10.80 -9.54
C GLY A 729 9.29 9.86 -8.37
N LEU A 730 8.93 8.57 -8.46
CA LEU A 730 9.23 7.58 -7.44
C LEU A 730 10.74 7.39 -7.28
N ARG A 731 11.30 7.86 -6.16
CA ARG A 731 12.72 7.69 -5.84
C ARG A 731 12.94 6.36 -5.13
N ARG A 732 13.70 5.48 -5.77
CA ARG A 732 14.18 4.22 -5.19
C ARG A 732 15.69 4.29 -5.06
N ALA A 733 16.22 3.98 -3.88
CA ALA A 733 17.65 3.74 -3.78
C ALA A 733 17.97 2.34 -4.34
N PRO A 734 19.20 2.12 -4.87
CA PRO A 734 19.73 0.77 -5.01
C PRO A 734 19.66 0.05 -3.66
N THR A 735 19.60 -1.28 -3.72
CA THR A 735 19.57 -2.09 -2.49
C THR A 735 20.92 -1.97 -1.79
N LEU A 736 20.92 -1.61 -0.49
CA LEU A 736 22.11 -1.29 0.31
C LEU A 736 22.47 -2.39 1.31
#